data_AF-A0A416EW51-F1
#
_entry.id   AF-A0A416EW51-F1
#
_cell.length_a   1.000
_cell.length_b   1.000
_cell.length_c   1.000
_cell.angle_alpha   90.00
_cell.angle_beta   90.00
_cell.angle_gamma   90.00
#
_symmetry.space_group_name_H-M   'P 1'
#
loop_
_entity.id
_entity.type
_entity.pdbx_description
1 polymer ?
#
loop_
_entity_poly.entity_id
_entity_poly.type
_entity_poly.pdbx_seq_one_letter_code
_entity_poly.pdbx_strand_id
1 'polypeptide(L)'
;MQEIIDRILGGNFDYENGSLEFSCAKIEISLSQGTIYEGSFHILSASEGYVKGSVISDHLRMECMTDQFTGSDAEIFYCFHGEDLEEGDVIKGSFSVVSNRGEYNLPFVVTVEHGMLNSSIGAIRNLFHFANLAKSNWKEAVRLFYDPEFLRLFQGNDAHFYDSYRILSTYEGNEQNVEEFLICINKKQQLEFLTEEKELVKKLPRSADNYGITENNLTIVRNGWGYTNLQIECEGEFVFTEKENITDDDFLGNRCRLPVYIDSSLCRSGKNFGKVYIYNAYTSLEIPVMVQLGDGVVARHADHSHMQCITKIMKYYEESRLKKIGTGTWLAETGKLVERMVTMDEKDVPARLFQAQLLITEERYNEAGWILDHAADMLEAQGATGGEQWAYYLYLTTLIHRDPQYTLQMAEQVEQIYRYDRTRWRVAWLLLYLSEEYNRSTSGKWMFLEKQYQYGCTSPVIYLEALALLNGNPALLRKLNSFELQVLNFGVRQDAVNDSLIEQLLYLSGRVREYSPLLGRILRRLYEKKKDVRILQEVCSLLIKGSKTGPDAFTWYQMGVESHLRITNLYEYYMASVDLDAVLELPKVILMYFSFQSNLDYEHSAFLYAYLLKHRKDYEELYEHYEPRMERFVIDQIQKQHINRHLAILYQEFLSPAIVTEAMAKPLSRLLFAHMVRVDDSRMRKVIVSQPGNLILSETPLQNGTAWVAVYGNDYTIAFEDAYGNRFLKNVEYTLEKLLVPGKYLRLLEHYVPDTAELDLYFMENGRTEETISSTKLMRMARLVESDAVEPKLRSEIAVQLVQAYFDADNLQALDEYLQELQGDGFTEEQRELILRFLVLRGNYEKAYAWIEAYTPYFVEAKILLRLTDGVITQSVHEGEAVLYAAALTVFRKGKYNGGILEYLVRYATGTTKELRDIWKAARSFEIDCYSLSEKILLQMLFSGAFVGERMDIFRYYVSQGARQEIEEAVLVQSSYDYFCREKITEEYVFREIRNCYLRGEETQRICKLAYLKFYAENKDKLEREDETLVRNFLEEMMKDHIHLNFFREYQDCLPQLQEMKDKTIVEYHTRGGVRARIHYVMMHENGQAEDYLSEYMQEVYSGVFFKEFVLFFGENLQYYIMEESENEEQLTESGSLQKSDIMNESPDSKYEIINDMMISMTLQDDTTLDHLIEEYYRREYLDHRLFTLQ
;
A
#
# COMPACT_ATOMS: atom_id res chain seq x y z
N MET A 1 -14.81 39.80 36.87
CA MET A 1 -14.45 41.18 36.50
C MET A 1 -15.21 42.19 37.34
N GLN A 2 -16.55 42.23 37.36
CA GLN A 2 -17.31 43.17 38.22
C GLN A 2 -16.90 43.12 39.71
N GLU A 3 -16.72 41.93 40.27
CA GLU A 3 -16.25 41.76 41.66
C GLU A 3 -14.92 42.47 41.95
N ILE A 4 -14.03 42.62 40.97
CA ILE A 4 -12.75 43.33 41.15
C ILE A 4 -12.97 44.83 41.11
N ILE A 5 -13.84 45.33 40.22
CA ILE A 5 -14.22 46.75 40.18
C ILE A 5 -14.80 47.15 41.54
N ASP A 6 -15.77 46.39 42.05
CA ASP A 6 -16.42 46.68 43.33
C ASP A 6 -15.42 46.69 44.49
N ARG A 7 -14.38 45.86 44.44
CA ARG A 7 -13.33 45.81 45.46
C ARG A 7 -12.29 46.92 45.34
N ILE A 8 -11.89 47.29 44.11
CA ILE A 8 -11.05 48.47 43.85
C ILE A 8 -11.77 49.73 44.36
N LEU A 9 -13.06 49.87 44.03
CA LEU A 9 -13.91 50.94 44.54
C LEU A 9 -14.14 50.83 46.06
N GLY A 10 -14.08 49.62 46.63
CA GLY A 10 -14.09 49.40 48.07
C GLY A 10 -12.75 49.68 48.79
N GLY A 11 -11.71 50.11 48.06
CA GLY A 11 -10.38 50.41 48.62
C GLY A 11 -9.50 49.20 48.93
N ASN A 12 -9.80 48.02 48.35
CA ASN A 12 -9.02 46.80 48.56
C ASN A 12 -8.15 46.50 47.32
N PHE A 13 -6.82 46.61 47.47
CA PHE A 13 -5.84 46.54 46.38
C PHE A 13 -4.88 45.33 46.46
N ASP A 14 -5.07 44.41 47.42
CA ASP A 14 -4.13 43.33 47.76
C ASP A 14 -4.11 42.13 46.77
N TYR A 15 -4.29 42.38 45.48
CA TYR A 15 -4.32 41.33 44.43
C TYR A 15 -2.93 40.95 43.89
N GLU A 16 -1.91 41.77 44.14
CA GLU A 16 -0.60 41.63 43.50
C GLU A 16 0.36 40.61 44.14
N ASN A 17 -0.03 39.98 45.26
CA ASN A 17 0.86 39.05 45.96
C ASN A 17 0.68 37.60 45.47
N GLY A 18 1.27 37.26 44.32
CA GLY A 18 1.47 35.88 43.89
C GLY A 18 1.62 35.71 42.38
N SER A 19 2.50 34.79 41.97
CA SER A 19 2.59 34.29 40.60
C SER A 19 1.79 33.00 40.44
N LEU A 20 1.35 32.71 39.22
CA LEU A 20 0.89 31.37 38.85
C LEU A 20 2.09 30.53 38.41
N GLU A 21 2.13 29.30 38.90
CA GLU A 21 3.05 28.26 38.45
C GLU A 21 2.27 27.25 37.62
N PHE A 22 2.93 26.69 36.59
CA PHE A 22 2.33 25.71 35.70
C PHE A 22 3.04 24.37 35.90
N SER A 23 2.29 23.28 35.85
CA SER A 23 2.86 21.91 35.92
C SER A 23 3.92 21.64 34.83
N CYS A 24 3.90 22.40 33.74
CA CYS A 24 4.86 22.33 32.65
C CYS A 24 5.17 23.73 32.10
N ALA A 25 6.39 23.93 31.58
CA ALA A 25 6.77 25.16 30.89
C ALA A 25 6.34 25.19 29.42
N LYS A 26 6.09 24.01 28.84
CA LYS A 26 5.68 23.78 27.46
C LYS A 26 4.97 22.43 27.39
N ILE A 27 3.89 22.36 26.63
CA ILE A 27 3.19 21.12 26.33
C ILE A 27 3.81 20.51 25.07
N GLU A 28 4.30 19.27 25.14
CA GLU A 28 4.87 18.55 24.00
C GLU A 28 4.04 17.28 23.77
N ILE A 29 3.40 17.20 22.60
CA ILE A 29 2.52 16.10 22.23
C ILE A 29 3.12 15.41 21.01
N SER A 30 3.26 14.10 21.10
CA SER A 30 3.56 13.22 19.97
C SER A 30 2.33 12.35 19.73
N LEU A 31 1.79 12.37 18.51
CA LEU A 31 0.59 11.60 18.16
C LEU A 31 0.72 10.94 16.79
N SER A 32 0.02 9.82 16.59
CA SER A 32 -0.05 9.15 15.31
C SER A 32 -1.00 9.89 14.36
N GLN A 33 -0.76 9.79 13.05
CA GLN A 33 -1.65 10.35 12.04
C GLN A 33 -3.12 9.99 12.28
N GLY A 34 -4.01 10.98 12.21
CA GLY A 34 -5.45 10.77 12.30
C GLY A 34 -6.00 10.56 13.71
N THR A 35 -5.21 10.83 14.77
CA THR A 35 -5.63 10.61 16.16
C THR A 35 -5.95 11.90 16.91
N ILE A 36 -6.93 11.82 17.82
CA ILE A 36 -7.26 12.84 18.80
C ILE A 36 -6.42 12.60 20.06
N TYR A 37 -5.91 13.66 20.67
CA TYR A 37 -5.16 13.58 21.93
C TYR A 37 -5.85 14.40 23.03
N GLU A 38 -6.21 13.75 24.13
CA GLU A 38 -6.71 14.43 25.33
C GLU A 38 -5.59 14.53 26.37
N GLY A 39 -5.47 15.69 27.00
CA GLY A 39 -4.48 15.93 28.05
C GLY A 39 -4.94 16.98 29.06
N SER A 40 -4.14 17.19 30.09
CA SER A 40 -4.36 18.23 31.08
C SER A 40 -3.05 18.85 31.56
N PHE A 41 -3.13 20.08 32.05
CA PHE A 41 -2.05 20.72 32.80
C PHE A 41 -2.63 21.39 34.04
N HIS A 42 -1.83 21.49 35.10
CA HIS A 42 -2.24 22.16 36.33
C HIS A 42 -1.73 23.60 36.38
N ILE A 43 -2.59 24.48 36.90
CA ILE A 43 -2.28 25.86 37.28
C ILE A 43 -2.27 25.91 38.81
N LEU A 44 -1.12 26.23 39.39
CA LEU A 44 -0.86 26.27 40.82
C LEU A 44 -0.61 27.72 41.25
N SER A 45 -1.13 28.09 42.42
CA SER A 45 -0.83 29.38 43.05
C SER A 45 -0.04 29.17 44.33
N ALA A 46 1.09 29.86 44.44
CA ALA A 46 1.97 29.78 45.62
C ALA A 46 1.39 30.48 46.87
N SER A 47 0.32 31.28 46.74
CA SER A 47 -0.30 32.02 47.84
C SER A 47 -1.69 31.50 48.18
N GLU A 48 -1.98 31.37 49.48
CA GLU A 48 -3.35 31.10 49.97
C GLU A 48 -4.25 32.30 49.59
N GLY A 49 -5.21 32.09 48.69
CA GLY A 49 -6.10 33.16 48.24
C GLY A 49 -7.05 32.78 47.11
N TYR A 50 -8.02 33.66 46.85
CA TYR A 50 -8.98 33.51 45.76
C TYR A 50 -8.31 33.77 44.40
N VAL A 51 -8.09 32.69 43.64
CA VAL A 51 -7.57 32.74 42.27
C VAL A 51 -8.72 32.45 41.31
N LYS A 52 -8.84 33.27 40.27
CA LYS A 52 -9.82 33.12 39.20
C LYS A 52 -9.21 33.55 37.87
N GLY A 53 -9.44 32.78 36.82
CA GLY A 53 -9.00 33.13 35.48
C GLY A 53 -9.73 32.38 34.38
N SER A 54 -9.38 32.72 33.15
CA SER A 54 -9.82 32.04 31.94
C SER A 54 -8.62 31.59 31.10
N VAL A 55 -8.78 30.48 30.41
CA VAL A 55 -7.78 29.89 29.52
C VAL A 55 -8.34 29.86 28.11
N ILE A 56 -7.58 30.38 27.15
CA ILE A 56 -7.98 30.45 25.75
C ILE A 56 -6.85 29.87 24.91
N SER A 57 -7.18 28.95 24.01
CA SER A 57 -6.24 28.47 23.00
C SER A 57 -6.18 29.43 21.82
N ASP A 58 -4.99 29.69 21.30
CA ASP A 58 -4.78 30.49 20.10
C ASP A 58 -4.88 29.70 18.78
N HIS A 59 -5.19 28.40 18.85
CA HIS A 59 -5.24 27.49 17.72
C HIS A 59 -6.50 26.63 17.74
N LEU A 60 -7.25 26.61 16.63
CA LEU A 60 -8.55 25.89 16.55
C LEU A 60 -8.45 24.37 16.77
N ARG A 61 -7.36 23.74 16.33
CA ARG A 61 -7.13 22.30 16.59
C ARG A 61 -6.90 21.98 18.07
N MET A 62 -6.63 22.98 18.91
CA MET A 62 -6.40 22.80 20.33
C MET A 62 -7.61 23.36 21.08
N GLU A 63 -8.56 22.49 21.39
CA GLU A 63 -9.78 22.82 22.12
C GLU A 63 -9.51 22.83 23.62
N CYS A 64 -9.85 23.95 24.28
CA CYS A 64 -9.77 24.05 25.73
C CYS A 64 -11.11 23.62 26.33
N MET A 65 -11.15 22.46 26.98
CA MET A 65 -12.36 21.93 27.60
C MET A 65 -12.69 22.62 28.93
N THR A 66 -11.67 23.21 29.57
CA THR A 66 -11.77 23.95 30.83
C THR A 66 -11.30 25.40 30.62
N ASP A 67 -12.18 26.22 30.06
CA ASP A 67 -11.89 27.62 29.67
C ASP A 67 -11.92 28.61 30.86
N GLN A 68 -12.36 28.18 32.04
CA GLN A 68 -12.43 28.97 33.27
C GLN A 68 -12.00 28.13 34.47
N PHE A 69 -11.30 28.76 35.42
CA PHE A 69 -10.87 28.10 36.64
C PHE A 69 -10.99 29.00 37.87
N THR A 70 -11.16 28.35 39.02
CA THR A 70 -11.19 28.97 40.35
C THR A 70 -10.50 28.08 41.38
N GLY A 71 -9.70 28.66 42.26
CA GLY A 71 -8.96 27.94 43.31
C GLY A 71 -7.45 27.98 43.11
N SER A 72 -6.71 27.61 44.16
CA SER A 72 -5.24 27.63 44.20
C SER A 72 -4.58 26.48 43.44
N ASP A 73 -5.35 25.45 43.11
CA ASP A 73 -4.95 24.34 42.24
C ASP A 73 -6.12 24.07 41.28
N ALA A 74 -5.86 24.16 39.98
CA ALA A 74 -6.84 23.92 38.95
C ALA A 74 -6.24 23.07 37.83
N GLU A 75 -6.90 21.97 37.52
CA GLU A 75 -6.58 21.13 36.37
C GLU A 75 -7.34 21.63 35.14
N ILE A 76 -6.61 21.92 34.06
CA ILE A 76 -7.15 22.42 32.79
C ILE A 76 -7.09 21.29 31.76
N PHE A 77 -8.25 20.81 31.35
CA PHE A 77 -8.37 19.79 30.32
C PHE A 77 -8.37 20.40 28.91
N TYR A 78 -7.69 19.75 27.98
CA TYR A 78 -7.66 20.13 26.57
C TYR A 78 -7.75 18.90 25.66
N CYS A 79 -8.24 19.12 24.44
CA CYS A 79 -8.36 18.13 23.40
C CYS A 79 -7.70 18.66 22.12
N PHE A 80 -6.77 17.89 21.54
CA PHE A 80 -6.14 18.22 20.27
C PHE A 80 -6.71 17.35 19.13
N HIS A 81 -7.23 18.02 18.11
CA HIS A 81 -7.87 17.44 16.93
C HIS A 81 -6.86 17.26 15.77
N GLY A 82 -6.27 16.07 15.68
CA GLY A 82 -5.22 15.68 14.73
C GLY A 82 -5.68 14.86 13.51
N GLU A 83 -6.99 14.81 13.24
CA GLU A 83 -7.62 13.91 12.26
C GLU A 83 -7.15 14.13 10.82
N ASP A 84 -6.94 15.39 10.40
CA ASP A 84 -6.58 15.75 9.02
C ASP A 84 -5.10 16.10 8.83
N LEU A 85 -4.26 15.85 9.84
CA LEU A 85 -2.83 16.13 9.76
C LEU A 85 -2.10 15.00 9.04
N GLU A 86 -1.03 15.35 8.33
CA GLU A 86 -0.14 14.41 7.67
C GLU A 86 1.07 14.06 8.55
N GLU A 87 1.70 12.93 8.27
CA GLU A 87 2.90 12.53 9.01
C GLU A 87 4.03 13.55 8.83
N GLY A 88 4.67 13.94 9.93
CA GLY A 88 5.72 14.95 9.92
C GLY A 88 5.21 16.38 10.15
N ASP A 89 3.89 16.59 10.21
CA ASP A 89 3.32 17.89 10.55
C ASP A 89 3.71 18.32 11.96
N VAL A 90 4.06 19.60 12.09
CA VAL A 90 4.42 20.22 13.36
C VAL A 90 3.54 21.44 13.60
N ILE A 91 2.58 21.28 14.50
CA ILE A 91 1.66 22.35 14.90
C ILE A 91 2.21 23.04 16.15
N LYS A 92 2.19 24.38 16.13
CA LYS A 92 2.65 25.22 17.24
C LYS A 92 1.58 26.24 17.59
N GLY A 93 1.34 26.41 18.89
CA GLY A 93 0.45 27.42 19.41
C GLY A 93 0.71 27.66 20.89
N SER A 94 -0.23 28.30 21.56
CA SER A 94 -0.17 28.59 22.99
C SER A 94 -1.56 28.72 23.63
N PHE A 95 -1.62 28.40 24.92
CA PHE A 95 -2.73 28.79 25.77
C PHE A 95 -2.43 30.15 26.40
N SER A 96 -3.30 31.12 26.14
CA SER A 96 -3.34 32.41 26.81
C SER A 96 -4.16 32.28 28.10
N VAL A 97 -3.52 32.52 29.24
CA VAL A 97 -4.15 32.46 30.56
C VAL A 97 -4.30 33.89 31.07
N VAL A 98 -5.55 34.32 31.25
CA VAL A 98 -5.89 35.65 31.80
C VAL A 98 -6.50 35.44 33.18
N SER A 99 -5.76 35.83 34.22
CA SER A 99 -6.16 35.61 35.62
C SER A 99 -6.07 36.88 36.44
N ASN A 100 -6.66 36.87 37.63
CA ASN A 100 -6.46 37.94 38.62
C ASN A 100 -5.05 37.98 39.25
N ARG A 101 -4.12 37.14 38.76
CA ARG A 101 -2.72 37.02 39.18
C ARG A 101 -1.75 37.24 38.01
N GLY A 102 -2.19 37.93 36.97
CA GLY A 102 -1.43 38.19 35.76
C GLY A 102 -1.92 37.43 34.52
N GLU A 103 -1.25 37.73 33.41
CA GLU A 103 -1.43 37.06 32.12
C GLU A 103 -0.20 36.22 31.78
N TYR A 104 -0.42 34.99 31.34
CA TYR A 104 0.63 34.02 31.04
C TYR A 104 0.36 33.35 29.69
N ASN A 105 1.42 32.94 29.01
CA ASN A 105 1.33 32.17 27.77
C ASN A 105 2.04 30.83 27.96
N LEU A 106 1.30 29.73 27.84
CA LEU A 106 1.84 28.38 27.90
C LEU A 106 1.94 27.81 26.46
N PRO A 107 3.14 27.73 25.87
CA PRO A 107 3.29 27.23 24.51
C PRO A 107 3.04 25.71 24.44
N PHE A 108 2.50 25.26 23.31
CA PHE A 108 2.43 23.85 22.97
C PHE A 108 3.05 23.56 21.60
N VAL A 109 3.59 22.36 21.44
CA VAL A 109 4.06 21.83 20.16
C VAL A 109 3.52 20.41 20.01
N VAL A 110 2.84 20.18 18.90
CA VAL A 110 2.33 18.87 18.52
C VAL A 110 3.10 18.38 17.30
N THR A 111 3.62 17.17 17.37
CA THR A 111 4.33 16.51 16.27
C THR A 111 3.57 15.25 15.89
N VAL A 112 3.15 15.17 14.62
CA VAL A 112 2.58 13.95 14.08
C VAL A 112 3.73 13.01 13.74
N GLU A 113 3.86 11.94 14.52
CA GLU A 113 4.93 10.98 14.33
C GLU A 113 4.75 10.25 12.99
N HIS A 114 5.86 10.05 12.26
CA HIS A 114 5.87 9.11 11.16
C HIS A 114 5.55 7.73 11.71
N GLY A 115 4.46 7.12 11.23
CA GLY A 115 4.09 5.78 11.64
C GLY A 115 5.23 4.83 11.30
N MET A 116 5.72 4.15 12.34
CA MET A 116 6.76 3.13 12.18
C MET A 116 6.10 1.76 12.17
N LEU A 117 6.25 1.05 11.05
CA LEU A 117 5.92 -0.37 10.96
C LEU A 117 6.82 -1.12 11.96
N ASN A 118 6.27 -1.43 13.13
CA ASN A 118 7.02 -2.11 14.17
C ASN A 118 7.04 -3.62 13.90
N SER A 119 8.22 -4.22 14.02
CA SER A 119 8.42 -5.66 13.91
C SER A 119 9.27 -6.19 15.06
N SER A 120 9.39 -7.52 15.17
CA SER A 120 10.24 -8.20 16.14
C SER A 120 11.73 -7.81 16.06
N ILE A 121 12.19 -7.28 14.92
CA ILE A 121 13.57 -6.79 14.71
C ILE A 121 13.69 -5.26 14.80
N GLY A 122 12.61 -4.56 15.19
CA GLY A 122 12.53 -3.10 15.27
C GLY A 122 11.70 -2.48 14.14
N ALA A 123 11.85 -1.16 13.94
CA ALA A 123 11.07 -0.40 12.96
C ALA A 123 11.51 -0.66 11.50
N ILE A 124 10.54 -1.02 10.66
CA ILE A 124 10.70 -1.23 9.21
C ILE A 124 10.49 0.10 8.50
N ARG A 125 11.57 0.69 7.98
CA ARG A 125 11.55 2.02 7.33
C ARG A 125 11.71 1.97 5.82
N ASN A 126 12.13 0.83 5.27
CA ASN A 126 12.41 0.66 3.85
C ASN A 126 12.37 -0.84 3.48
N LEU A 127 12.41 -1.13 2.18
CA LEU A 127 12.39 -2.51 1.68
C LEU A 127 13.61 -3.35 2.10
N PHE A 128 14.73 -2.73 2.49
CA PHE A 128 15.89 -3.45 3.03
C PHE A 128 15.63 -3.96 4.46
N HIS A 129 14.99 -3.17 5.31
CA HIS A 129 14.58 -3.61 6.65
C HIS A 129 13.56 -4.75 6.54
N PHE A 130 12.61 -4.65 5.60
CA PHE A 130 11.63 -5.71 5.33
C PHE A 130 12.31 -7.02 4.90
N ALA A 131 13.31 -6.98 4.02
CA ALA A 131 14.05 -8.18 3.62
C ALA A 131 14.79 -8.83 4.80
N ASN A 132 15.31 -8.03 5.76
CA ASN A 132 15.93 -8.56 6.98
C ASN A 132 14.90 -9.20 7.92
N LEU A 133 13.68 -8.64 8.00
CA LEU A 133 12.56 -9.25 8.73
C LEU A 133 12.20 -10.59 8.09
N ALA A 134 12.02 -10.65 6.78
CA ALA A 134 11.71 -11.89 6.07
C ALA A 134 12.77 -12.98 6.28
N LYS A 135 14.05 -12.59 6.36
CA LYS A 135 15.16 -13.52 6.64
C LYS A 135 15.16 -14.06 8.07
N SER A 136 14.68 -13.27 9.04
CA SER A 136 14.70 -13.62 10.46
C SER A 136 13.42 -14.29 10.92
N ASN A 137 12.26 -13.83 10.42
CA ASN A 137 10.93 -14.32 10.73
C ASN A 137 10.00 -14.20 9.51
N TRP A 138 9.93 -15.27 8.72
CA TRP A 138 9.16 -15.32 7.47
C TRP A 138 7.66 -15.07 7.69
N LYS A 139 7.06 -15.73 8.70
CA LYS A 139 5.60 -15.63 8.97
C LYS A 139 5.18 -14.21 9.33
N GLU A 140 6.02 -13.49 10.07
CA GLU A 140 5.77 -12.09 10.41
C GLU A 140 5.91 -11.18 9.19
N ALA A 141 6.92 -11.40 8.35
CA ALA A 141 7.07 -10.65 7.10
C ALA A 141 5.88 -10.85 6.15
N VAL A 142 5.33 -12.06 6.03
CA VAL A 142 4.13 -12.32 5.24
C VAL A 142 2.95 -11.52 5.77
N ARG A 143 2.71 -11.51 7.09
CA ARG A 143 1.62 -10.71 7.68
C ARG A 143 1.82 -9.22 7.41
N LEU A 144 3.04 -8.70 7.60
CA LEU A 144 3.36 -7.29 7.35
C LEU A 144 3.20 -6.92 5.88
N PHE A 145 3.55 -7.81 4.94
CA PHE A 145 3.45 -7.56 3.51
C PHE A 145 2.00 -7.30 3.04
N TYR A 146 1.03 -7.96 3.67
CA TYR A 146 -0.40 -7.78 3.35
C TYR A 146 -1.09 -6.73 4.23
N ASP A 147 -0.35 -6.10 5.15
CA ASP A 147 -0.88 -5.01 5.96
C ASP A 147 -1.06 -3.74 5.10
N PRO A 148 -2.21 -3.03 5.18
CA PRO A 148 -2.41 -1.78 4.46
C PRO A 148 -1.30 -0.74 4.70
N GLU A 149 -0.68 -0.72 5.89
CA GLU A 149 0.42 0.19 6.21
C GLU A 149 1.72 -0.13 5.46
N PHE A 150 1.85 -1.32 4.85
CA PHE A 150 3.00 -1.68 4.01
C PHE A 150 3.18 -0.73 2.82
N LEU A 151 2.08 -0.12 2.35
CA LEU A 151 2.07 0.85 1.27
C LEU A 151 2.99 2.05 1.53
N ARG A 152 3.25 2.38 2.80
CA ARG A 152 4.14 3.47 3.21
C ARG A 152 5.59 3.26 2.77
N LEU A 153 6.00 2.03 2.50
CA LEU A 153 7.36 1.72 2.05
C LEU A 153 7.62 2.10 0.58
N PHE A 154 6.58 2.36 -0.22
CA PHE A 154 6.71 2.70 -1.64
C PHE A 154 6.82 4.22 -1.87
N GLN A 155 7.74 4.86 -1.16
CA GLN A 155 8.03 6.29 -1.30
C GLN A 155 9.47 6.53 -1.81
N GLY A 156 9.69 7.69 -2.45
CA GLY A 156 11.00 8.08 -2.96
C GLY A 156 11.57 7.06 -3.97
N ASN A 157 12.77 6.54 -3.69
CA ASN A 157 13.47 5.62 -4.59
C ASN A 157 12.75 4.27 -4.77
N ASP A 158 11.94 3.83 -3.82
CA ASP A 158 11.26 2.53 -3.85
C ASP A 158 9.86 2.59 -4.53
N ALA A 159 9.39 3.79 -4.92
CA ALA A 159 8.06 3.99 -5.53
C ALA A 159 7.84 3.17 -6.83
N HIS A 160 8.90 2.93 -7.61
CA HIS A 160 8.82 2.15 -8.85
C HIS A 160 8.48 0.66 -8.63
N PHE A 161 8.56 0.15 -7.39
CA PHE A 161 8.15 -1.21 -7.06
C PHE A 161 6.68 -1.33 -6.67
N TYR A 162 5.94 -0.22 -6.61
CA TYR A 162 4.54 -0.21 -6.20
C TYR A 162 3.64 -1.08 -7.10
N ASP A 163 3.77 -0.96 -8.43
CA ASP A 163 2.99 -1.80 -9.35
C ASP A 163 3.35 -3.29 -9.23
N SER A 164 4.63 -3.60 -9.00
CA SER A 164 5.08 -4.97 -8.74
C SER A 164 4.44 -5.53 -7.46
N TYR A 165 4.36 -4.72 -6.40
CA TYR A 165 3.67 -5.08 -5.17
C TYR A 165 2.18 -5.33 -5.41
N ARG A 166 1.47 -4.42 -6.09
CA ARG A 166 0.04 -4.55 -6.37
C ARG A 166 -0.33 -5.84 -7.11
N ILE A 167 0.50 -6.22 -8.09
CA ILE A 167 0.32 -7.48 -8.82
C ILE A 167 0.45 -8.67 -7.87
N LEU A 168 1.47 -8.67 -7.01
CA LEU A 168 1.81 -9.79 -6.12
C LEU A 168 0.91 -9.87 -4.88
N SER A 169 0.40 -8.74 -4.38
CA SER A 169 -0.44 -8.67 -3.19
C SER A 169 -1.92 -9.01 -3.45
N THR A 170 -2.31 -9.28 -4.70
CA THR A 170 -3.70 -9.54 -5.09
C THR A 170 -4.34 -10.73 -4.34
N TYR A 171 -3.56 -11.77 -4.03
CA TYR A 171 -4.02 -12.91 -3.23
C TYR A 171 -3.42 -12.83 -1.83
N GLU A 172 -4.25 -12.44 -0.86
CA GLU A 172 -3.85 -12.28 0.54
C GLU A 172 -3.29 -13.58 1.13
N GLY A 173 -2.15 -13.49 1.82
CA GLY A 173 -1.50 -14.64 2.46
C GLY A 173 -0.72 -15.57 1.53
N ASN A 174 -0.60 -15.27 0.23
CA ASN A 174 0.21 -16.09 -0.69
C ASN A 174 1.71 -15.87 -0.46
N GLU A 175 2.33 -16.73 0.35
CA GLU A 175 3.76 -16.69 0.67
C GLU A 175 4.68 -16.78 -0.57
N GLN A 176 4.25 -17.47 -1.63
CA GLN A 176 5.00 -17.57 -2.88
C GLN A 176 5.12 -16.21 -3.59
N ASN A 177 4.10 -15.35 -3.47
CA ASN A 177 4.15 -14.00 -4.04
C ASN A 177 5.06 -13.07 -3.22
N VAL A 178 5.15 -13.27 -1.91
CA VAL A 178 6.12 -12.54 -1.06
C VAL A 178 7.56 -12.91 -1.42
N GLU A 179 7.80 -14.19 -1.69
CA GLU A 179 9.07 -14.70 -2.20
C GLU A 179 9.43 -14.08 -3.57
N GLU A 180 8.49 -14.07 -4.52
CA GLU A 180 8.68 -13.42 -5.83
C GLU A 180 8.94 -11.92 -5.67
N PHE A 181 8.26 -11.22 -4.75
CA PHE A 181 8.48 -9.80 -4.51
C PHE A 181 9.92 -9.51 -4.08
N LEU A 182 10.44 -10.25 -3.10
CA LEU A 182 11.81 -10.10 -2.60
C LEU A 182 12.87 -10.35 -3.69
N ILE A 183 12.58 -11.27 -4.63
CA ILE A 183 13.43 -11.55 -5.79
C ILE A 183 13.34 -10.42 -6.82
N CYS A 184 12.13 -9.93 -7.10
CA CYS A 184 11.84 -8.83 -8.03
C CYS A 184 12.60 -7.55 -7.64
N ILE A 185 12.55 -7.18 -6.35
CA ILE A 185 13.24 -5.99 -5.82
C ILE A 185 14.76 -6.19 -5.62
N ASN A 186 15.32 -7.33 -6.07
CA ASN A 186 16.74 -7.68 -5.97
C ASN A 186 17.29 -7.71 -4.54
N LYS A 187 16.46 -7.92 -3.51
CA LYS A 187 16.90 -8.06 -2.12
C LYS A 187 17.14 -9.53 -1.74
N LYS A 188 16.74 -10.45 -2.61
CA LYS A 188 16.88 -11.90 -2.42
C LYS A 188 17.24 -12.58 -3.74
N GLN A 189 18.06 -13.63 -3.68
CA GLN A 189 18.27 -14.55 -4.80
C GLN A 189 17.26 -15.70 -4.74
N GLN A 190 16.85 -16.20 -5.91
CA GLN A 190 15.95 -17.32 -6.03
C GLN A 190 16.48 -18.55 -5.28
N LEU A 191 15.59 -19.26 -4.60
CA LEU A 191 15.92 -20.46 -3.84
C LEU A 191 16.13 -21.64 -4.82
N GLU A 192 17.25 -22.35 -4.66
CA GLU A 192 17.57 -23.52 -5.48
C GLU A 192 17.47 -24.81 -4.67
N PHE A 193 16.89 -25.86 -5.27
CA PHE A 193 16.83 -27.20 -4.71
C PHE A 193 17.60 -28.18 -5.59
N LEU A 194 18.45 -28.98 -4.96
CA LEU A 194 19.31 -29.97 -5.61
C LEU A 194 19.12 -31.33 -4.93
N THR A 195 19.19 -32.43 -5.69
CA THR A 195 19.27 -33.77 -5.11
C THR A 195 20.69 -34.30 -5.16
N GLU A 196 21.15 -34.99 -4.10
CA GLU A 196 22.46 -35.64 -4.13
C GLU A 196 22.43 -36.90 -5.02
N GLU A 197 21.31 -37.62 -4.99
CA GLU A 197 21.08 -38.79 -5.82
C GLU A 197 20.44 -38.39 -7.16
N LYS A 198 21.10 -38.77 -8.26
CA LYS A 198 20.59 -38.55 -9.64
C LYS A 198 19.62 -39.65 -10.10
N GLU A 199 19.69 -40.82 -9.48
CA GLU A 199 18.81 -41.96 -9.72
C GLU A 199 18.75 -42.85 -8.47
N LEU A 200 17.63 -43.54 -8.27
CA LEU A 200 17.47 -44.54 -7.22
C LEU A 200 17.47 -45.94 -7.84
N VAL A 201 18.57 -46.68 -7.65
CA VAL A 201 18.72 -48.04 -8.16
C VAL A 201 18.67 -49.06 -7.03
N LYS A 202 17.73 -50.01 -7.08
CA LYS A 202 17.64 -51.11 -6.11
C LYS A 202 17.67 -52.47 -6.79
N LYS A 203 18.56 -53.35 -6.32
CA LYS A 203 18.63 -54.75 -6.74
C LYS A 203 18.13 -55.64 -5.61
N LEU A 204 17.05 -56.39 -5.86
CA LEU A 204 16.43 -57.27 -4.88
C LEU A 204 16.65 -58.74 -5.28
N PRO A 205 17.29 -59.57 -4.43
CA PRO A 205 17.47 -60.99 -4.71
C PRO A 205 16.15 -61.77 -4.61
N ARG A 206 16.04 -62.86 -5.38
CA ARG A 206 14.91 -63.80 -5.29
C ARG A 206 15.12 -64.69 -4.06
N SER A 207 14.59 -64.27 -2.91
CA SER A 207 14.37 -65.14 -1.76
C SER A 207 12.91 -65.03 -1.33
N ALA A 208 12.31 -66.15 -0.91
CA ALA A 208 10.88 -66.28 -0.61
C ALA A 208 10.37 -65.35 0.52
N ASP A 209 11.28 -64.72 1.27
CA ASP A 209 10.99 -63.82 2.40
C ASP A 209 11.12 -62.32 2.07
N ASN A 210 11.38 -61.94 0.81
CA ASN A 210 11.71 -60.55 0.44
C ASN A 210 10.58 -59.77 -0.26
N TYR A 211 9.33 -60.24 -0.19
CA TYR A 211 8.16 -59.45 -0.60
C TYR A 211 7.83 -58.46 0.51
N GLY A 212 8.48 -57.30 0.47
CA GLY A 212 8.30 -56.24 1.45
C GLY A 212 8.50 -54.86 0.85
N ILE A 213 8.03 -53.87 1.60
CA ILE A 213 8.29 -52.45 1.33
C ILE A 213 9.73 -52.17 1.75
N THR A 214 10.54 -51.67 0.83
CA THR A 214 11.90 -51.24 1.10
C THR A 214 12.02 -49.73 1.05
N GLU A 215 12.66 -49.14 2.05
CA GLU A 215 12.91 -47.71 2.12
C GLU A 215 14.26 -47.37 1.45
N ASN A 216 14.23 -46.33 0.62
CA ASN A 216 15.38 -45.65 0.07
C ASN A 216 15.30 -44.17 0.45
N ASN A 217 16.41 -43.56 0.83
CA ASN A 217 16.42 -42.13 1.17
C ASN A 217 16.93 -41.31 -0.01
N LEU A 218 16.19 -40.25 -0.35
CA LEU A 218 16.56 -39.22 -1.31
C LEU A 218 16.90 -37.94 -0.53
N THR A 219 18.10 -37.42 -0.71
CA THR A 219 18.58 -36.24 0.02
C THR A 219 18.38 -34.99 -0.83
N ILE A 220 17.53 -34.08 -0.34
CA ILE A 220 17.27 -32.78 -0.96
C ILE A 220 18.10 -31.72 -0.24
N VAL A 221 18.91 -31.00 -1.00
CA VAL A 221 19.75 -29.90 -0.52
C VAL A 221 19.13 -28.59 -0.96
N ARG A 222 18.88 -27.70 0.00
CA ARG A 222 18.39 -26.34 -0.20
C ARG A 222 19.55 -25.35 -0.21
N ASN A 223 19.61 -24.52 -1.24
CA ASN A 223 20.58 -23.43 -1.37
C ASN A 223 19.87 -22.07 -1.34
N GLY A 224 20.10 -21.30 -0.28
CA GLY A 224 19.43 -20.03 0.00
C GLY A 224 18.51 -20.09 1.22
N TRP A 225 17.68 -19.06 1.37
CA TRP A 225 16.66 -18.92 2.42
C TRP A 225 15.34 -18.49 1.77
N GLY A 226 14.21 -18.50 2.48
CA GLY A 226 12.90 -18.05 1.97
C GLY A 226 11.82 -19.12 2.01
N TYR A 227 10.72 -18.86 1.30
CA TYR A 227 9.58 -19.77 1.26
C TYR A 227 9.97 -21.15 0.69
N THR A 228 9.63 -22.21 1.42
CA THR A 228 9.96 -23.59 1.06
C THR A 228 8.70 -24.46 1.10
N ASN A 229 8.25 -24.88 -0.09
CA ASN A 229 7.09 -25.74 -0.27
C ASN A 229 7.30 -26.59 -1.55
N LEU A 230 7.69 -27.86 -1.40
CA LEU A 230 7.97 -28.78 -2.52
C LEU A 230 6.90 -29.88 -2.59
N GLN A 231 6.21 -29.97 -3.73
CA GLN A 231 5.27 -31.05 -4.03
C GLN A 231 6.02 -32.29 -4.52
N ILE A 232 5.52 -33.46 -4.15
CA ILE A 232 6.08 -34.77 -4.53
C ILE A 232 5.02 -35.60 -5.23
N GLU A 233 5.36 -36.08 -6.42
CA GLU A 233 4.54 -37.05 -7.16
C GLU A 233 5.38 -38.26 -7.56
N CYS A 234 4.78 -39.45 -7.55
CA CYS A 234 5.45 -40.69 -7.94
C CYS A 234 4.81 -41.29 -9.19
N GLU A 235 5.65 -41.72 -10.13
CA GLU A 235 5.25 -42.45 -11.33
C GLU A 235 5.71 -43.91 -11.23
N GLY A 236 4.74 -44.82 -11.39
CA GLY A 236 4.93 -46.27 -11.26
C GLY A 236 4.29 -46.80 -9.97
N GLU A 237 3.35 -47.73 -10.12
CA GLU A 237 2.51 -48.27 -9.01
C GLU A 237 3.31 -48.87 -7.84
N PHE A 238 4.59 -49.17 -8.04
CA PHE A 238 5.48 -49.77 -7.04
C PHE A 238 6.30 -48.75 -6.22
N VAL A 239 6.22 -47.45 -6.52
CA VAL A 239 6.95 -46.37 -5.84
C VAL A 239 5.96 -45.41 -5.19
N PHE A 240 6.18 -45.09 -3.92
CA PHE A 240 5.40 -44.08 -3.21
C PHE A 240 6.24 -43.41 -2.11
N THR A 241 5.76 -42.30 -1.59
CA THR A 241 6.36 -41.55 -0.48
C THR A 241 5.33 -41.38 0.63
N GLU A 242 5.78 -41.09 1.86
CA GLU A 242 4.87 -40.84 2.99
C GLU A 242 4.28 -39.43 2.97
N LYS A 243 5.04 -38.47 2.43
CA LYS A 243 4.64 -37.07 2.31
C LYS A 243 4.52 -36.69 0.85
N GLU A 244 3.41 -36.04 0.52
CA GLU A 244 3.19 -35.41 -0.78
C GLU A 244 3.73 -33.97 -0.82
N ASN A 245 4.08 -33.39 0.34
CA ASN A 245 4.58 -32.02 0.44
C ASN A 245 5.70 -31.89 1.49
N ILE A 246 6.76 -31.17 1.15
CA ILE A 246 7.90 -30.86 2.02
C ILE A 246 7.93 -29.35 2.29
N THR A 247 7.97 -28.99 3.57
CA THR A 247 7.99 -27.60 4.05
C THR A 247 9.33 -27.26 4.72
N ASP A 248 9.52 -26.02 5.16
CA ASP A 248 10.73 -25.61 5.90
C ASP A 248 10.99 -26.46 7.16
N ASP A 249 9.94 -26.89 7.85
CA ASP A 249 10.02 -27.71 9.08
C ASP A 249 10.66 -29.10 8.85
N ASP A 250 10.70 -29.57 7.59
CA ASP A 250 11.29 -30.83 7.19
C ASP A 250 12.81 -30.76 6.95
N PHE A 251 13.37 -29.55 6.86
CA PHE A 251 14.80 -29.33 6.65
C PHE A 251 15.55 -29.22 7.97
N LEU A 252 16.53 -30.10 8.18
CA LEU A 252 17.53 -29.95 9.24
C LEU A 252 18.69 -29.10 8.70
N GLY A 253 18.58 -27.79 8.89
CA GLY A 253 19.46 -26.80 8.27
C GLY A 253 19.16 -26.65 6.77
N ASN A 254 20.04 -27.18 5.93
CA ASN A 254 19.91 -27.10 4.46
C ASN A 254 19.63 -28.47 3.81
N ARG A 255 19.38 -29.53 4.60
CA ARG A 255 19.19 -30.89 4.10
C ARG A 255 17.87 -31.46 4.60
N CYS A 256 17.05 -31.97 3.67
CA CYS A 256 15.86 -32.76 3.94
C CYS A 256 16.11 -34.19 3.44
N ARG A 257 15.73 -35.19 4.24
CA ARG A 257 15.74 -36.59 3.82
C ARG A 257 14.32 -37.01 3.50
N LEU A 258 14.05 -37.31 2.24
CA LEU A 258 12.77 -37.83 1.78
C LEU A 258 12.83 -39.37 1.71
N PRO A 259 12.06 -40.09 2.53
CA PRO A 259 11.91 -41.54 2.42
C PRO A 259 11.07 -41.89 1.19
N VAL A 260 11.65 -42.63 0.27
CA VAL A 260 11.01 -43.21 -0.92
C VAL A 260 10.84 -44.71 -0.70
N TYR A 261 9.60 -45.17 -0.71
CA TYR A 261 9.24 -46.55 -0.47
C TYR A 261 9.02 -47.28 -1.79
N ILE A 262 9.58 -48.49 -1.86
CA ILE A 262 9.48 -49.38 -3.02
C ILE A 262 8.78 -50.66 -2.57
N ASP A 263 7.60 -50.92 -3.13
CA ASP A 263 6.88 -52.17 -2.96
C ASP A 263 7.32 -53.21 -3.99
N SER A 264 8.11 -54.17 -3.51
CA SER A 264 8.62 -55.27 -4.33
C SER A 264 7.54 -56.27 -4.79
N SER A 265 6.36 -56.29 -4.16
CA SER A 265 5.24 -57.16 -4.54
C SER A 265 4.53 -56.71 -5.83
N LEU A 266 4.55 -55.40 -6.11
CA LEU A 266 3.99 -54.80 -7.32
C LEU A 266 5.00 -54.79 -8.49
N CYS A 267 6.25 -55.17 -8.24
CA CYS A 267 7.31 -55.20 -9.24
C CYS A 267 7.27 -56.48 -10.10
N ARG A 268 7.37 -56.34 -11.42
CA ARG A 268 7.49 -57.48 -12.36
C ARG A 268 8.91 -58.07 -12.32
N SER A 269 9.05 -59.34 -12.71
CA SER A 269 10.36 -59.97 -12.84
C SER A 269 11.20 -59.29 -13.93
N GLY A 270 12.40 -58.78 -13.59
CA GLY A 270 13.22 -57.99 -14.51
C GLY A 270 13.52 -56.58 -13.99
N LYS A 271 13.61 -55.60 -14.90
CA LYS A 271 13.79 -54.18 -14.56
C LYS A 271 12.42 -53.50 -14.57
N ASN A 272 12.10 -52.78 -13.49
CA ASN A 272 10.94 -51.91 -13.36
C ASN A 272 11.44 -50.47 -13.32
N PHE A 273 10.76 -49.57 -14.01
CA PHE A 273 11.11 -48.16 -14.10
C PHE A 273 9.95 -47.34 -13.54
N GLY A 274 10.29 -46.38 -12.70
CA GLY A 274 9.39 -45.38 -12.15
C GLY A 274 10.15 -44.06 -12.02
N LYS A 275 9.48 -43.04 -11.50
CA LYS A 275 10.10 -41.73 -11.24
C LYS A 275 9.52 -41.12 -9.97
N VAL A 276 10.30 -40.25 -9.33
CA VAL A 276 9.82 -39.32 -8.32
C VAL A 276 9.99 -37.91 -8.90
N TYR A 277 8.90 -37.16 -8.96
CA TYR A 277 8.87 -35.76 -9.33
C TYR A 277 8.88 -34.93 -8.06
N ILE A 278 9.80 -33.99 -7.96
CA ILE A 278 9.85 -33.00 -6.87
C ILE A 278 9.81 -31.63 -7.52
N TYR A 279 8.77 -30.86 -7.24
CA TYR A 279 8.59 -29.59 -7.92
C TYR A 279 7.96 -28.51 -7.03
N ASN A 280 8.18 -27.26 -7.40
CA ASN A 280 7.50 -26.09 -6.87
C ASN A 280 7.31 -25.05 -7.99
N ALA A 281 6.99 -23.82 -7.60
CA ALA A 281 6.84 -22.68 -8.50
C ALA A 281 8.07 -22.44 -9.40
N TYR A 282 9.28 -22.72 -8.92
CA TYR A 282 10.54 -22.37 -9.59
C TYR A 282 11.36 -23.54 -10.13
N THR A 283 11.18 -24.73 -9.56
CA THR A 283 12.04 -25.89 -9.78
C THR A 283 11.18 -27.10 -10.11
N SER A 284 11.65 -27.93 -11.03
CA SER A 284 11.10 -29.25 -11.31
C SER A 284 12.25 -30.25 -11.45
N LEU A 285 12.31 -31.22 -10.56
CA LEU A 285 13.33 -32.27 -10.50
C LEU A 285 12.68 -33.61 -10.80
N GLU A 286 13.25 -34.34 -11.76
CA GLU A 286 12.86 -35.71 -12.08
C GLU A 286 13.95 -36.67 -11.58
N ILE A 287 13.60 -37.57 -10.66
CA ILE A 287 14.50 -38.61 -10.14
C ILE A 287 14.04 -39.97 -10.67
N PRO A 288 14.77 -40.59 -11.61
CA PRO A 288 14.47 -41.93 -12.09
C PRO A 288 14.64 -42.98 -10.98
N VAL A 289 13.68 -43.90 -10.88
CA VAL A 289 13.73 -45.05 -9.98
C VAL A 289 13.78 -46.33 -10.81
N MET A 290 14.78 -47.18 -10.55
CA MET A 290 14.93 -48.48 -11.21
C MET A 290 15.07 -49.61 -10.19
N VAL A 291 14.16 -50.58 -10.29
CA VAL A 291 14.12 -51.75 -9.42
C VAL A 291 14.36 -53.00 -10.25
N GLN A 292 15.41 -53.74 -9.91
CA GLN A 292 15.75 -55.01 -10.52
C GLN A 292 15.43 -56.17 -9.57
N LEU A 293 14.45 -56.99 -9.93
CA LEU A 293 14.05 -58.18 -9.18
C LEU A 293 14.70 -59.45 -9.77
N GLY A 294 15.58 -60.08 -8.97
CA GLY A 294 16.30 -61.33 -9.26
C GLY A 294 17.72 -61.16 -9.82
N ASP A 295 18.62 -62.09 -9.45
CA ASP A 295 19.96 -62.23 -10.00
C ASP A 295 19.90 -62.70 -11.46
N GLY A 296 19.96 -61.73 -12.35
CA GLY A 296 19.83 -61.93 -13.78
C GLY A 296 21.13 -62.22 -14.52
N VAL A 297 22.19 -62.73 -13.87
CA VAL A 297 23.51 -62.79 -14.54
C VAL A 297 24.03 -64.21 -14.80
N VAL A 298 23.80 -65.19 -13.93
CA VAL A 298 24.40 -66.54 -14.13
C VAL A 298 23.40 -67.56 -14.72
N ALA A 299 22.12 -67.54 -14.35
CA ALA A 299 21.11 -68.42 -14.95
C ALA A 299 20.54 -67.88 -16.28
N ARG A 300 20.58 -66.56 -16.51
CA ARG A 300 20.01 -65.94 -17.72
C ARG A 300 20.87 -66.10 -18.97
N HIS A 301 22.17 -66.40 -18.91
CA HIS A 301 22.96 -66.54 -20.14
C HIS A 301 22.56 -67.79 -20.95
N ALA A 302 22.31 -68.92 -20.28
CA ALA A 302 21.83 -70.14 -20.93
C ALA A 302 20.40 -69.95 -21.44
N ASP A 303 19.46 -69.48 -20.61
CA ASP A 303 18.06 -69.25 -21.02
C ASP A 303 17.90 -68.14 -22.09
N HIS A 304 18.67 -67.05 -22.01
CA HIS A 304 18.64 -65.99 -23.02
C HIS A 304 19.32 -66.43 -24.31
N SER A 305 20.44 -67.18 -24.24
CA SER A 305 21.07 -67.74 -25.44
C SER A 305 20.20 -68.79 -26.10
N HIS A 306 19.48 -69.61 -25.31
CA HIS A 306 18.50 -70.59 -25.77
C HIS A 306 17.28 -69.90 -26.42
N MET A 307 16.70 -68.90 -25.76
CA MET A 307 15.61 -68.08 -26.32
C MET A 307 16.05 -67.29 -27.56
N GLN A 308 17.30 -66.83 -27.63
CA GLN A 308 17.87 -66.22 -28.83
C GLN A 308 18.02 -67.22 -29.98
N CYS A 309 18.43 -68.46 -29.70
CA CYS A 309 18.46 -69.53 -30.70
C CYS A 309 17.05 -69.80 -31.24
N ILE A 310 16.06 -69.99 -30.37
CA ILE A 310 14.65 -70.20 -30.79
C ILE A 310 14.14 -69.01 -31.61
N THR A 311 14.38 -67.78 -31.16
CA THR A 311 13.93 -66.58 -31.89
C THR A 311 14.56 -66.49 -33.29
N LYS A 312 15.85 -66.82 -33.42
CA LYS A 312 16.55 -66.86 -34.70
C LYS A 312 16.07 -68.01 -35.59
N ILE A 313 15.81 -69.19 -35.02
CA ILE A 313 15.22 -70.33 -35.74
C ILE A 313 13.86 -69.94 -36.32
N MET A 314 13.00 -69.31 -35.52
CA MET A 314 11.68 -68.83 -35.98
C MET A 314 11.82 -67.75 -37.06
N LYS A 315 12.78 -66.83 -36.92
CA LYS A 315 13.06 -65.81 -37.94
C LYS A 315 13.55 -66.41 -39.26
N TYR A 316 14.46 -67.38 -39.21
CA TYR A 316 14.93 -68.08 -40.41
C TYR A 316 13.82 -68.92 -41.05
N TYR A 317 12.94 -69.53 -40.23
CA TYR A 317 11.74 -70.19 -40.73
C TYR A 317 10.79 -69.20 -41.45
N GLU A 318 10.53 -68.03 -40.87
CA GLU A 318 9.77 -66.95 -41.53
C GLU A 318 10.40 -66.53 -42.85
N GLU A 319 11.71 -66.24 -42.87
CA GLU A 319 12.44 -65.81 -44.08
C GLU A 319 12.42 -66.90 -45.18
N SER A 320 12.54 -68.18 -44.80
CA SER A 320 12.47 -69.30 -45.73
C SER A 320 11.08 -69.42 -46.36
N ARG A 321 10.02 -69.36 -45.55
CA ARG A 321 8.63 -69.43 -46.02
C ARG A 321 8.22 -68.24 -46.88
N LEU A 322 8.76 -67.05 -46.59
CA LEU A 322 8.60 -65.85 -47.40
C LEU A 322 9.51 -65.84 -48.65
N LYS A 323 10.26 -66.91 -48.92
CA LYS A 323 11.19 -67.06 -50.05
C LYS A 323 12.32 -66.02 -50.09
N LYS A 324 12.70 -65.45 -48.94
CA LYS A 324 13.83 -64.51 -48.82
C LYS A 324 15.17 -65.23 -48.79
N ILE A 325 15.19 -66.45 -48.26
CA ILE A 325 16.36 -67.34 -48.21
C ILE A 325 16.02 -68.69 -48.86
N GLY A 326 17.01 -69.34 -49.46
CA GLY A 326 16.85 -70.68 -50.03
C GLY A 326 16.85 -71.78 -48.96
N THR A 327 16.27 -72.94 -49.28
CA THR A 327 16.19 -74.09 -48.37
C THR A 327 17.55 -74.54 -47.83
N GLY A 328 18.61 -74.49 -48.66
CA GLY A 328 19.97 -74.83 -48.22
C GLY A 328 20.55 -73.87 -47.19
N THR A 329 20.31 -72.56 -47.34
CA THR A 329 20.74 -71.54 -46.35
C THR A 329 19.97 -71.70 -45.04
N TRP A 330 18.66 -71.99 -45.13
CA TRP A 330 17.83 -72.24 -43.95
C TRP A 330 18.30 -73.46 -43.16
N LEU A 331 18.57 -74.59 -43.84
CA LEU A 331 19.08 -75.82 -43.20
C LEU A 331 20.44 -75.57 -42.53
N ALA A 332 21.36 -74.87 -43.19
CA ALA A 332 22.70 -74.60 -42.66
C ALA A 332 22.68 -73.69 -41.41
N GLU A 333 21.95 -72.57 -41.44
CA GLU A 333 21.91 -71.63 -40.32
C GLU A 333 21.04 -72.13 -39.16
N THR A 334 19.91 -72.80 -39.46
CA THR A 334 19.06 -73.42 -38.43
C THR A 334 19.78 -74.62 -37.78
N GLY A 335 20.50 -75.42 -38.57
CA GLY A 335 21.31 -76.54 -38.07
C GLY A 335 22.37 -76.11 -37.05
N LYS A 336 23.13 -75.03 -37.35
CA LYS A 336 24.09 -74.45 -36.39
C LYS A 336 23.43 -74.01 -35.09
N LEU A 337 22.24 -73.44 -35.15
CA LEU A 337 21.50 -72.99 -33.97
C LEU A 337 20.96 -74.16 -33.14
N VAL A 338 20.45 -75.21 -33.80
CA VAL A 338 19.95 -76.41 -33.14
C VAL A 338 21.10 -77.19 -32.49
N GLU A 339 22.24 -77.35 -33.17
CA GLU A 339 23.45 -77.96 -32.60
C GLU A 339 23.95 -77.17 -31.38
N ARG A 340 23.89 -75.84 -31.45
CA ARG A 340 24.18 -74.97 -30.32
C ARG A 340 23.19 -75.14 -29.16
N MET A 341 21.92 -75.42 -29.42
CA MET A 341 20.93 -75.70 -28.37
C MET A 341 21.18 -77.07 -27.72
N VAL A 342 21.44 -78.12 -28.51
CA VAL A 342 21.74 -79.47 -28.00
C VAL A 342 23.04 -79.49 -27.18
N THR A 343 24.04 -78.70 -27.55
CA THR A 343 25.30 -78.57 -26.78
C THR A 343 25.13 -77.77 -25.49
N MET A 344 24.13 -76.89 -25.41
CA MET A 344 23.79 -76.16 -24.18
C MET A 344 23.04 -77.04 -23.19
N ASP A 345 22.10 -77.88 -23.67
CA ASP A 345 21.37 -78.85 -22.87
C ASP A 345 21.05 -80.09 -23.73
N GLU A 346 21.71 -81.20 -23.44
CA GLU A 346 21.50 -82.46 -24.16
C GLU A 346 20.09 -83.05 -23.92
N LYS A 347 19.42 -82.62 -22.84
CA LYS A 347 18.07 -83.03 -22.46
C LYS A 347 16.98 -82.05 -22.95
N ASP A 348 17.32 -81.10 -23.81
CA ASP A 348 16.36 -80.17 -24.41
C ASP A 348 15.52 -80.84 -25.50
N VAL A 349 14.30 -81.24 -25.14
CA VAL A 349 13.33 -81.89 -26.03
C VAL A 349 13.06 -81.06 -27.30
N PRO A 350 12.71 -79.75 -27.23
CA PRO A 350 12.59 -78.89 -28.41
C PRO A 350 13.76 -78.95 -29.39
N ALA A 351 15.00 -78.92 -28.91
CA ALA A 351 16.17 -78.99 -29.78
C ALA A 351 16.27 -80.34 -30.50
N ARG A 352 15.97 -81.45 -29.82
CA ARG A 352 15.91 -82.79 -30.44
C ARG A 352 14.80 -82.90 -31.48
N LEU A 353 13.63 -82.33 -31.21
CA LEU A 353 12.52 -82.30 -32.18
C LEU A 353 12.86 -81.44 -33.40
N PHE A 354 13.50 -80.28 -33.24
CA PHE A 354 14.00 -79.49 -34.37
C PHE A 354 15.09 -80.23 -35.15
N GLN A 355 15.99 -80.95 -34.47
CA GLN A 355 17.01 -81.78 -35.10
C GLN A 355 16.38 -82.87 -35.97
N ALA A 356 15.34 -83.54 -35.47
CA ALA A 356 14.57 -84.50 -36.25
C ALA A 356 13.88 -83.84 -37.44
N GLN A 357 13.28 -82.64 -37.29
CA GLN A 357 12.67 -81.92 -38.42
C GLN A 357 13.69 -81.58 -39.53
N LEU A 358 14.90 -81.16 -39.16
CA LEU A 358 15.96 -80.87 -40.12
C LEU A 358 16.38 -82.13 -40.89
N LEU A 359 16.60 -83.24 -40.20
CA LEU A 359 16.95 -84.53 -40.82
C LEU A 359 15.83 -85.08 -41.71
N ILE A 360 14.56 -84.93 -41.32
CA ILE A 360 13.41 -85.28 -42.16
C ILE A 360 13.40 -84.45 -43.44
N THR A 361 13.71 -83.16 -43.34
CA THR A 361 13.76 -82.25 -44.50
C THR A 361 14.95 -82.55 -45.42
N GLU A 362 16.06 -83.08 -44.88
CA GLU A 362 17.20 -83.63 -45.62
C GLU A 362 16.97 -85.06 -46.16
N GLU A 363 15.78 -85.62 -45.98
CA GLU A 363 15.40 -87.00 -46.37
C GLU A 363 16.17 -88.13 -45.64
N ARG A 364 16.76 -87.84 -44.47
CA ARG A 364 17.50 -88.79 -43.61
C ARG A 364 16.59 -89.43 -42.56
N TYR A 365 15.58 -90.17 -43.01
CA TYR A 365 14.49 -90.68 -42.15
C TYR A 365 14.93 -91.63 -41.02
N ASN A 366 15.92 -92.51 -41.25
CA ASN A 366 16.36 -93.47 -40.24
C ASN A 366 17.02 -92.79 -39.04
N GLU A 367 17.81 -91.75 -39.28
CA GLU A 367 18.47 -90.98 -38.22
C GLU A 367 17.47 -90.08 -37.48
N ALA A 368 16.49 -89.51 -38.20
CA ALA A 368 15.39 -88.79 -37.59
C ALA A 368 14.55 -89.68 -36.67
N GLY A 369 14.28 -90.92 -37.09
CA GLY A 369 13.55 -91.92 -36.29
C GLY A 369 14.24 -92.19 -34.94
N TRP A 370 15.55 -92.44 -34.95
CA TRP A 370 16.34 -92.63 -33.73
C TRP A 370 16.28 -91.43 -32.77
N ILE A 371 16.34 -90.20 -33.30
CA ILE A 371 16.25 -88.99 -32.46
C ILE A 371 14.84 -88.82 -31.90
N LEU A 372 13.80 -89.16 -32.67
CA LEU A 372 12.42 -89.12 -32.21
C LEU A 372 12.14 -90.16 -31.12
N ASP A 373 12.63 -91.39 -31.24
CA ASP A 373 12.51 -92.41 -30.19
C ASP A 373 13.15 -91.92 -28.89
N HIS A 374 14.35 -91.33 -28.99
CA HIS A 374 15.02 -90.72 -27.83
C HIS A 374 14.24 -89.55 -27.23
N ALA A 375 13.64 -88.69 -28.07
CA ALA A 375 12.80 -87.59 -27.61
C ALA A 375 11.49 -88.08 -26.97
N ALA A 376 10.94 -89.21 -27.41
CA ALA A 376 9.76 -89.84 -26.83
C ALA A 376 10.05 -90.34 -25.41
N ASP A 377 11.16 -91.07 -25.21
CA ASP A 377 11.61 -91.53 -23.89
C ASP A 377 11.76 -90.35 -22.91
N MET A 378 12.30 -89.23 -23.39
CA MET A 378 12.48 -88.01 -22.59
C MET A 378 11.14 -87.35 -22.23
N LEU A 379 10.19 -87.28 -23.17
CA LEU A 379 8.85 -86.71 -22.95
C LEU A 379 8.02 -87.55 -21.98
N GLU A 380 8.11 -88.88 -22.06
CA GLU A 380 7.45 -89.80 -21.14
C GLU A 380 8.05 -89.71 -19.73
N ALA A 381 9.38 -89.66 -19.61
CA ALA A 381 10.07 -89.50 -18.33
C ALA A 381 9.74 -88.17 -17.63
N GLN A 382 9.40 -87.13 -18.40
CA GLN A 382 8.97 -85.82 -17.88
C GLN A 382 7.46 -85.73 -17.62
N GLY A 383 6.67 -86.77 -17.93
CA GLY A 383 5.21 -86.77 -17.81
C GLY A 383 4.52 -85.79 -18.77
N ALA A 384 5.17 -85.41 -19.87
CA ALA A 384 4.77 -84.32 -20.76
C ALA A 384 3.95 -84.78 -21.99
N THR A 385 3.25 -85.92 -21.89
CA THR A 385 2.48 -86.56 -22.97
C THR A 385 1.16 -85.85 -23.34
N GLY A 386 0.86 -84.72 -22.70
CA GLY A 386 -0.29 -83.86 -23.00
C GLY A 386 0.08 -82.43 -23.42
N GLY A 387 1.36 -82.17 -23.74
CA GLY A 387 1.91 -80.83 -24.03
C GLY A 387 2.13 -80.52 -25.53
N GLU A 388 2.59 -79.30 -25.84
CA GLU A 388 2.89 -78.86 -27.22
C GLU A 388 4.03 -79.67 -27.87
N GLN A 389 5.02 -80.07 -27.08
CA GLN A 389 6.17 -80.85 -27.54
C GLN A 389 5.77 -82.26 -27.96
N TRP A 390 4.84 -82.89 -27.23
CA TRP A 390 4.25 -84.17 -27.60
C TRP A 390 3.47 -84.07 -28.91
N ALA A 391 2.65 -83.02 -29.07
CA ALA A 391 1.94 -82.78 -30.33
C ALA A 391 2.90 -82.62 -31.53
N TYR A 392 4.04 -81.95 -31.32
CA TYR A 392 5.07 -81.78 -32.35
C TYR A 392 5.83 -83.08 -32.64
N TYR A 393 6.14 -83.90 -31.63
CA TYR A 393 6.65 -85.25 -31.81
C TYR A 393 5.70 -86.10 -32.68
N LEU A 394 4.42 -86.18 -32.30
CA LEU A 394 3.41 -86.94 -33.05
C LEU A 394 3.36 -86.48 -34.52
N TYR A 395 3.35 -85.17 -34.76
CA TYR A 395 3.43 -84.61 -36.11
C TYR A 395 4.65 -85.11 -36.89
N LEU A 396 5.86 -85.06 -36.31
CA LEU A 396 7.09 -85.50 -37.00
C LEU A 396 7.07 -87.00 -37.30
N THR A 397 6.48 -87.85 -36.45
CA THR A 397 6.33 -89.28 -36.75
C THR A 397 5.43 -89.53 -37.97
N THR A 398 4.39 -88.70 -38.20
CA THR A 398 3.55 -88.82 -39.40
C THR A 398 4.32 -88.56 -40.69
N LEU A 399 5.33 -87.68 -40.66
CA LEU A 399 6.17 -87.36 -41.81
C LEU A 399 7.12 -88.53 -42.19
N ILE A 400 7.47 -89.39 -41.23
CA ILE A 400 8.32 -90.58 -41.43
C ILE A 400 7.50 -91.77 -41.93
N HIS A 401 6.39 -92.10 -41.25
CA HIS A 401 5.64 -93.32 -41.55
C HIS A 401 4.73 -93.22 -42.78
N ARG A 402 4.28 -92.00 -43.16
CA ARG A 402 3.50 -91.70 -44.38
C ARG A 402 2.29 -92.63 -44.64
N ASP A 403 1.73 -93.24 -43.61
CA ASP A 403 0.50 -94.04 -43.68
C ASP A 403 -0.74 -93.16 -43.38
N PRO A 404 -1.75 -93.10 -44.27
CA PRO A 404 -2.97 -92.34 -44.04
C PRO A 404 -3.74 -92.73 -42.77
N GLN A 405 -3.80 -94.03 -42.43
CA GLN A 405 -4.53 -94.48 -41.24
C GLN A 405 -3.80 -94.07 -39.96
N TYR A 406 -2.47 -94.23 -39.94
CA TYR A 406 -1.62 -93.75 -38.86
C TYR A 406 -1.70 -92.22 -38.69
N THR A 407 -1.67 -91.46 -39.79
CA THR A 407 -1.76 -89.99 -39.76
C THR A 407 -3.09 -89.54 -39.16
N LEU A 408 -4.20 -90.21 -39.50
CA LEU A 408 -5.52 -89.90 -38.95
C LEU A 408 -5.60 -90.18 -37.44
N GLN A 409 -5.01 -91.28 -36.96
CA GLN A 409 -4.92 -91.59 -35.53
C GLN A 409 -4.08 -90.56 -34.76
N MET A 410 -2.93 -90.17 -35.30
CA MET A 410 -2.07 -89.16 -34.69
C MET A 410 -2.74 -87.77 -34.71
N ALA A 411 -3.46 -87.42 -35.78
CA ALA A 411 -4.23 -86.19 -35.88
C ALA A 411 -5.32 -86.09 -34.80
N GLU A 412 -6.03 -87.20 -34.50
CA GLU A 412 -7.03 -87.25 -33.43
C GLU A 412 -6.40 -87.01 -32.04
N GLN A 413 -5.23 -87.60 -31.78
CA GLN A 413 -4.49 -87.36 -30.53
C GLN A 413 -4.04 -85.90 -30.39
N VAL A 414 -3.50 -85.30 -31.46
CA VAL A 414 -3.12 -83.88 -31.48
C VAL A 414 -4.36 -82.99 -31.29
N GLU A 415 -5.52 -83.38 -31.84
CA GLU A 415 -6.77 -82.65 -31.65
C GLU A 415 -7.27 -82.72 -30.19
N GLN A 416 -7.12 -83.86 -29.51
CA GLN A 416 -7.43 -83.98 -28.07
C GLN A 416 -6.59 -83.01 -27.23
N ILE A 417 -5.29 -82.88 -27.53
CA ILE A 417 -4.39 -81.92 -26.87
C ILE A 417 -4.88 -80.48 -27.08
N TYR A 418 -5.32 -80.14 -28.30
CA TYR A 418 -5.86 -78.83 -28.62
C TYR A 418 -7.24 -78.56 -27.99
N ARG A 419 -8.09 -79.57 -27.84
CA ARG A 419 -9.40 -79.45 -27.16
C ARG A 419 -9.26 -79.16 -25.67
N TYR A 420 -8.22 -79.71 -25.04
CA TYR A 420 -7.90 -79.45 -23.63
C TYR A 420 -7.51 -77.99 -23.38
N ASP A 421 -6.72 -77.40 -24.29
CA ASP A 421 -6.30 -76.00 -24.20
C ASP A 421 -6.21 -75.35 -25.59
N ARG A 422 -7.25 -74.58 -25.92
CA ARG A 422 -7.41 -73.92 -27.22
C ARG A 422 -6.48 -72.73 -27.42
N THR A 423 -5.73 -72.30 -26.40
CA THR A 423 -4.79 -71.17 -26.50
C THR A 423 -3.43 -71.61 -27.06
N ARG A 424 -3.17 -72.93 -27.14
CA ARG A 424 -1.91 -73.52 -27.64
C ARG A 424 -1.81 -73.44 -29.16
N TRP A 425 -1.41 -72.27 -29.65
CA TRP A 425 -1.34 -71.96 -31.08
C TRP A 425 -0.40 -72.89 -31.88
N ARG A 426 0.64 -73.45 -31.26
CA ARG A 426 1.57 -74.39 -31.93
C ARG A 426 0.87 -75.69 -32.28
N VAL A 427 0.03 -76.20 -31.38
CA VAL A 427 -0.80 -77.40 -31.62
C VAL A 427 -1.83 -77.09 -32.71
N ALA A 428 -2.47 -75.92 -32.67
CA ALA A 428 -3.36 -75.46 -33.73
C ALA A 428 -2.66 -75.35 -35.09
N TRP A 429 -1.42 -74.85 -35.12
CA TRP A 429 -0.62 -74.75 -36.33
C TRP A 429 -0.26 -76.12 -36.92
N LEU A 430 0.05 -77.12 -36.09
CA LEU A 430 0.29 -78.50 -36.55
C LEU A 430 -0.99 -79.15 -37.11
N LEU A 431 -2.15 -78.86 -36.52
CA LEU A 431 -3.45 -79.34 -37.02
C LEU A 431 -3.78 -78.81 -38.43
N LEU A 432 -3.24 -77.65 -38.83
CA LEU A 432 -3.37 -77.16 -40.21
C LEU A 432 -2.72 -78.10 -41.23
N TYR A 433 -1.75 -78.92 -40.84
CA TYR A 433 -1.10 -79.89 -41.73
C TYR A 433 -1.60 -81.32 -41.52
N LEU A 434 -2.06 -81.67 -40.31
CA LEU A 434 -2.47 -83.04 -39.94
C LEU A 434 -3.95 -83.35 -40.20
N SER A 435 -4.86 -82.41 -39.95
CA SER A 435 -6.30 -82.67 -40.00
C SER A 435 -6.87 -82.35 -41.37
N GLU A 436 -7.56 -83.32 -41.98
CA GLU A 436 -8.30 -83.12 -43.23
C GLU A 436 -9.52 -82.19 -43.03
N GLU A 437 -10.09 -82.13 -41.83
CA GLU A 437 -11.28 -81.32 -41.52
C GLU A 437 -10.98 -79.81 -41.63
N TYR A 438 -9.88 -79.37 -41.01
CA TYR A 438 -9.42 -77.98 -41.12
C TYR A 438 -8.84 -77.64 -42.50
N ASN A 439 -8.44 -78.66 -43.27
CA ASN A 439 -7.91 -78.52 -44.64
C ASN A 439 -8.97 -78.53 -45.76
N ARG A 440 -10.22 -78.86 -45.43
CA ARG A 440 -11.30 -79.09 -46.41
C ARG A 440 -11.64 -77.88 -47.29
N SER A 441 -11.44 -76.66 -46.81
CA SER A 441 -11.66 -75.44 -47.60
C SER A 441 -10.76 -74.29 -47.15
N THR A 442 -10.37 -73.43 -48.09
CA THR A 442 -9.57 -72.23 -47.82
C THR A 442 -10.27 -71.26 -46.85
N SER A 443 -11.61 -71.15 -46.93
CA SER A 443 -12.41 -70.35 -46.00
C SER A 443 -12.47 -70.95 -44.59
N GLY A 444 -12.49 -72.28 -44.46
CA GLY A 444 -12.40 -72.98 -43.18
C GLY A 444 -11.06 -72.72 -42.47
N LYS A 445 -9.95 -72.82 -43.21
CA LYS A 445 -8.61 -72.47 -42.70
C LYS A 445 -8.53 -71.03 -42.21
N TRP A 446 -9.09 -70.10 -42.98
CA TRP A 446 -9.12 -68.69 -42.63
C TRP A 446 -9.85 -68.46 -41.29
N MET A 447 -11.04 -69.03 -41.13
CA MET A 447 -11.84 -68.90 -39.91
C MET A 447 -11.16 -69.56 -38.69
N PHE A 448 -10.40 -70.63 -38.91
CA PHE A 448 -9.61 -71.29 -37.86
C PHE A 448 -8.47 -70.39 -37.37
N LEU A 449 -7.74 -69.73 -38.28
CA LEU A 449 -6.68 -68.77 -37.95
C LEU A 449 -7.24 -67.51 -37.25
N GLU A 450 -8.38 -66.99 -37.70
CA GLU A 450 -9.07 -65.85 -37.04
C GLU A 450 -9.46 -66.20 -35.59
N LYS A 451 -9.92 -67.44 -35.34
CA LYS A 451 -10.21 -67.92 -33.97
C LYS A 451 -8.96 -68.00 -33.10
N GLN A 452 -7.80 -68.41 -33.63
CA GLN A 452 -6.54 -68.41 -32.85
C GLN A 452 -6.17 -67.01 -32.39
N TYR A 453 -6.35 -66.01 -33.26
CA TYR A 453 -6.14 -64.62 -32.90
C TYR A 453 -7.09 -64.16 -31.80
N GLN A 454 -8.37 -64.56 -31.86
CA GLN A 454 -9.36 -64.27 -30.81
C GLN A 454 -9.01 -64.92 -29.46
N TYR A 455 -8.30 -66.05 -29.47
CA TYR A 455 -7.75 -66.69 -28.26
C TYR A 455 -6.46 -66.01 -27.74
N GLY A 456 -6.05 -64.88 -28.32
CA GLY A 456 -4.91 -64.09 -27.87
C GLY A 456 -3.59 -64.40 -28.57
N CYS A 457 -3.59 -65.27 -29.59
CA CYS A 457 -2.37 -65.59 -30.33
C CYS A 457 -1.93 -64.46 -31.26
N THR A 458 -0.73 -63.94 -31.02
CA THR A 458 -0.08 -62.91 -31.87
C THR A 458 1.20 -63.41 -32.54
N SER A 459 1.40 -64.74 -32.60
CA SER A 459 2.57 -65.37 -33.19
C SER A 459 2.71 -65.04 -34.68
N PRO A 460 3.89 -64.58 -35.16
CA PRO A 460 4.15 -64.34 -36.57
C PRO A 460 3.85 -65.50 -37.52
N VAL A 461 3.96 -66.75 -37.04
CA VAL A 461 3.69 -67.95 -37.85
C VAL A 461 2.21 -68.03 -38.25
N ILE A 462 1.30 -67.69 -37.35
CA ILE A 462 -0.13 -67.64 -37.64
C ILE A 462 -0.43 -66.54 -38.68
N TYR A 463 0.23 -65.39 -38.57
CA TYR A 463 0.12 -64.33 -39.57
C TYR A 463 0.74 -64.72 -40.92
N LEU A 464 1.82 -65.51 -40.92
CA LEU A 464 2.45 -66.01 -42.13
C LEU A 464 1.52 -66.96 -42.89
N GLU A 465 0.89 -67.91 -42.21
CA GLU A 465 -0.08 -68.82 -42.83
C GLU A 465 -1.33 -68.06 -43.30
N ALA A 466 -1.81 -67.09 -42.52
CA ALA A 466 -2.92 -66.23 -42.92
C ALA A 466 -2.58 -65.38 -44.16
N LEU A 467 -1.36 -64.81 -44.22
CA LEU A 467 -0.88 -64.01 -45.34
C LEU A 467 -0.70 -64.85 -46.61
N ALA A 468 -0.23 -66.09 -46.49
CA ALA A 468 -0.12 -67.01 -47.62
C ALA A 468 -1.50 -67.30 -48.24
N LEU A 469 -2.53 -67.48 -47.40
CA LEU A 469 -3.91 -67.63 -47.87
C LEU A 469 -4.43 -66.38 -48.58
N LEU A 470 -4.18 -65.18 -48.03
CA LEU A 470 -4.59 -63.92 -48.65
C LEU A 470 -3.88 -63.65 -49.99
N ASN A 471 -2.57 -63.91 -50.08
CA ASN A 471 -1.83 -63.78 -51.33
C ASN A 471 -2.30 -64.78 -52.39
N GLY A 472 -2.66 -66.00 -51.98
CA GLY A 472 -3.18 -67.03 -52.88
C GLY A 472 -4.62 -66.79 -53.33
N ASN A 473 -5.46 -66.19 -52.49
CA ASN A 473 -6.84 -65.82 -52.81
C ASN A 473 -7.24 -64.49 -52.13
N PRO A 474 -6.98 -63.34 -52.78
CA PRO A 474 -7.29 -62.03 -52.21
C PRO A 474 -8.78 -61.82 -51.87
N ALA A 475 -9.71 -62.54 -52.51
CA ALA A 475 -11.14 -62.42 -52.25
C ALA A 475 -11.57 -62.92 -50.84
N LEU A 476 -10.66 -63.56 -50.09
CA LEU A 476 -10.86 -63.87 -48.68
C LEU A 476 -10.89 -62.61 -47.80
N LEU A 477 -10.20 -61.55 -48.23
CA LEU A 477 -10.25 -60.26 -47.56
C LEU A 477 -11.60 -59.59 -47.86
N ARG A 478 -12.56 -59.77 -46.95
CA ARG A 478 -13.93 -59.21 -47.06
C ARG A 478 -14.17 -58.00 -46.16
N LYS A 479 -13.39 -57.88 -45.08
CA LYS A 479 -13.51 -56.86 -44.03
C LYS A 479 -12.12 -56.47 -43.52
N LEU A 480 -12.02 -55.36 -42.80
CA LEU A 480 -10.76 -54.86 -42.20
C LEU A 480 -10.92 -54.76 -40.67
N ASN A 481 -11.08 -55.91 -39.99
CA ASN A 481 -11.12 -55.96 -38.52
C ASN A 481 -9.70 -56.15 -37.96
N SER A 482 -9.60 -56.33 -36.64
CA SER A 482 -8.32 -56.43 -35.91
C SER A 482 -7.41 -57.55 -36.45
N PHE A 483 -7.95 -58.73 -36.78
CA PHE A 483 -7.16 -59.83 -37.34
C PHE A 483 -6.61 -59.50 -38.73
N GLU A 484 -7.48 -59.07 -39.65
CA GLU A 484 -7.08 -58.72 -41.02
C GLU A 484 -6.03 -57.63 -41.05
N LEU A 485 -6.21 -56.58 -40.25
CA LEU A 485 -5.26 -55.48 -40.16
C LEU A 485 -3.90 -55.93 -39.59
N GLN A 486 -3.86 -56.85 -38.62
CA GLN A 486 -2.60 -57.39 -38.12
C GLN A 486 -1.87 -58.25 -39.14
N VAL A 487 -2.59 -59.11 -39.88
CA VAL A 487 -2.01 -59.91 -40.96
C VAL A 487 -1.45 -59.01 -42.07
N LEU A 488 -2.19 -57.97 -42.47
CA LEU A 488 -1.74 -57.00 -43.46
C LEU A 488 -0.54 -56.17 -42.95
N ASN A 489 -0.56 -55.71 -41.70
CA ASN A 489 0.57 -55.00 -41.10
C ASN A 489 1.83 -55.88 -41.04
N PHE A 490 1.69 -57.16 -40.69
CA PHE A 490 2.78 -58.13 -40.77
C PHE A 490 3.29 -58.28 -42.21
N GLY A 491 2.40 -58.47 -43.18
CA GLY A 491 2.76 -58.62 -44.59
C GLY A 491 3.50 -57.40 -45.15
N VAL A 492 3.03 -56.18 -44.88
CA VAL A 492 3.67 -54.95 -45.36
C VAL A 492 5.03 -54.73 -44.70
N ARG A 493 5.17 -55.04 -43.40
CA ARG A 493 6.46 -55.04 -42.69
C ARG A 493 7.46 -55.98 -43.32
N GLN A 494 7.00 -57.15 -43.75
CA GLN A 494 7.85 -58.19 -44.33
C GLN A 494 8.04 -58.07 -45.84
N ASP A 495 7.43 -57.07 -46.49
CA ASP A 495 7.45 -56.91 -47.95
C ASP A 495 6.90 -58.11 -48.73
N ALA A 496 5.86 -58.73 -48.17
CA ALA A 496 5.33 -60.02 -48.65
C ALA A 496 3.87 -59.92 -49.12
N VAL A 497 3.38 -58.73 -49.46
CA VAL A 497 2.02 -58.50 -49.99
C VAL A 497 2.11 -58.38 -51.51
N ASN A 498 1.32 -59.16 -52.25
CA ASN A 498 1.29 -59.08 -53.71
C ASN A 498 0.35 -57.97 -54.24
N ASP A 499 0.50 -57.59 -55.51
CA ASP A 499 -0.27 -56.48 -56.11
C ASP A 499 -1.78 -56.74 -56.11
N SER A 500 -2.23 -57.98 -56.31
CA SER A 500 -3.66 -58.32 -56.26
C SER A 500 -4.29 -58.14 -54.87
N LEU A 501 -3.53 -58.36 -53.80
CA LEU A 501 -3.97 -58.13 -52.43
C LEU A 501 -3.98 -56.64 -52.08
N ILE A 502 -3.06 -55.85 -52.67
CA ILE A 502 -3.07 -54.38 -52.56
C ILE A 502 -4.33 -53.79 -53.21
N GLU A 503 -4.71 -54.25 -54.40
CA GLU A 503 -5.95 -53.80 -55.07
C GLU A 503 -7.20 -54.08 -54.21
N GLN A 504 -7.29 -55.27 -53.62
CA GLN A 504 -8.39 -55.62 -52.72
C GLN A 504 -8.38 -54.77 -51.43
N LEU A 505 -7.19 -54.48 -50.88
CA LEU A 505 -7.04 -53.60 -49.73
C LEU A 505 -7.52 -52.17 -50.03
N LEU A 506 -7.15 -51.61 -51.19
CA LEU A 506 -7.58 -50.28 -51.62
C LEU A 506 -9.10 -50.19 -51.83
N TYR A 507 -9.71 -51.23 -52.41
CA TYR A 507 -11.16 -51.29 -52.55
C TYR A 507 -11.89 -51.27 -51.20
N LEU A 508 -11.36 -51.98 -50.21
CA LEU A 508 -11.94 -52.03 -48.87
C LEU A 508 -11.64 -50.77 -48.05
N SER A 509 -10.45 -50.18 -48.18
CA SER A 509 -10.09 -48.95 -47.45
C SER A 509 -11.03 -47.80 -47.80
N GLY A 510 -11.46 -47.70 -49.07
CA GLY A 510 -12.39 -46.66 -49.51
C GLY A 510 -13.75 -46.74 -48.82
N ARG A 511 -14.15 -47.94 -48.38
CA ARG A 511 -15.43 -48.22 -47.70
C ARG A 511 -15.38 -48.07 -46.18
N VAL A 512 -14.20 -47.89 -45.61
CA VAL A 512 -14.05 -47.69 -44.16
C VAL A 512 -14.64 -46.35 -43.77
N ARG A 513 -15.50 -46.33 -42.73
CA ARG A 513 -16.13 -45.09 -42.24
C ARG A 513 -15.34 -44.42 -41.11
N GLU A 514 -14.61 -45.20 -40.32
CA GLU A 514 -13.92 -44.74 -39.11
C GLU A 514 -12.40 -44.73 -39.26
N TYR A 515 -11.72 -43.89 -38.47
CA TYR A 515 -10.27 -43.83 -38.46
C TYR A 515 -9.64 -45.04 -37.77
N SER A 516 -8.70 -45.70 -38.46
CA SER A 516 -7.89 -46.78 -37.90
C SER A 516 -6.40 -46.41 -37.94
N PRO A 517 -5.73 -46.24 -36.79
CA PRO A 517 -4.29 -45.95 -36.74
C PRO A 517 -3.45 -47.04 -37.43
N LEU A 518 -3.86 -48.30 -37.28
CA LEU A 518 -3.16 -49.45 -37.86
C LEU A 518 -3.29 -49.47 -39.39
N LEU A 519 -4.50 -49.21 -39.92
CA LEU A 519 -4.71 -49.05 -41.36
C LEU A 519 -3.91 -47.88 -41.92
N GLY A 520 -3.88 -46.74 -41.21
CA GLY A 520 -3.06 -45.59 -41.59
C GLY A 520 -1.57 -45.94 -41.68
N ARG A 521 -1.04 -46.68 -40.70
CA ARG A 521 0.36 -47.16 -40.72
C ARG A 521 0.65 -48.08 -41.90
N ILE A 522 -0.29 -48.97 -42.25
CA ILE A 522 -0.18 -49.88 -43.40
C ILE A 522 -0.11 -49.08 -44.70
N LEU A 523 -1.07 -48.17 -44.92
CA LEU A 523 -1.15 -47.38 -46.16
C LEU A 523 0.06 -46.46 -46.34
N ARG A 524 0.54 -45.79 -45.28
CA ARG A 524 1.74 -44.94 -45.35
C ARG A 524 2.98 -45.74 -45.79
N ARG A 525 3.21 -46.91 -45.19
CA ARG A 525 4.32 -47.81 -45.57
C ARG A 525 4.19 -48.36 -46.98
N LEU A 526 2.98 -48.64 -47.45
CA LEU A 526 2.74 -49.05 -48.83
C LEU A 526 3.04 -47.90 -49.81
N TYR A 527 2.65 -46.67 -49.47
CA TYR A 527 2.94 -45.49 -50.28
C TYR A 527 4.45 -45.20 -50.36
N GLU A 528 5.19 -45.32 -49.25
CA GLU A 528 6.66 -45.16 -49.24
C GLU A 528 7.35 -46.06 -50.27
N LYS A 529 6.85 -47.29 -50.46
CA LYS A 529 7.43 -48.28 -51.38
C LYS A 529 6.95 -48.15 -52.82
N LYS A 530 5.63 -47.98 -53.04
CA LYS A 530 5.01 -48.03 -54.37
C LYS A 530 4.82 -46.65 -55.01
N LYS A 531 4.71 -45.59 -54.22
CA LYS A 531 4.41 -44.22 -54.65
C LYS A 531 3.16 -44.11 -55.55
N ASP A 532 2.17 -44.98 -55.35
CA ASP A 532 0.90 -44.98 -56.10
C ASP A 532 -0.05 -43.90 -55.57
N VAL A 533 -0.57 -43.07 -56.47
CA VAL A 533 -1.51 -41.97 -56.21
C VAL A 533 -2.82 -42.47 -55.58
N ARG A 534 -3.26 -43.69 -55.91
CA ARG A 534 -4.47 -44.29 -55.32
C ARG A 534 -4.28 -44.59 -53.82
N ILE A 535 -3.07 -44.97 -53.42
CA ILE A 535 -2.74 -45.18 -52.00
C ILE A 535 -2.73 -43.82 -51.28
N LEU A 536 -2.16 -42.78 -51.91
CA LEU A 536 -2.18 -41.41 -51.37
C LEU A 536 -3.61 -40.91 -51.14
N GLN A 537 -4.51 -41.17 -52.10
CA GLN A 537 -5.92 -40.81 -51.97
C GLN A 537 -6.58 -41.45 -50.74
N GLU A 538 -6.30 -42.72 -50.49
CA GLU A 538 -6.82 -43.45 -49.33
C GLU A 538 -6.19 -42.97 -48.01
N VAL A 539 -4.90 -42.61 -48.02
CA VAL A 539 -4.23 -42.00 -46.84
C VAL A 539 -4.89 -40.67 -46.48
N CYS A 540 -5.03 -39.75 -47.45
CA CYS A 540 -5.67 -38.45 -47.21
C CYS A 540 -7.13 -38.61 -46.76
N SER A 541 -7.89 -39.48 -47.41
CA SER A 541 -9.28 -39.76 -47.04
C SER A 541 -9.41 -40.31 -45.63
N LEU A 542 -8.49 -41.19 -45.21
CA LEU A 542 -8.49 -41.76 -43.86
C LEU A 542 -8.13 -40.70 -42.80
N LEU A 543 -7.17 -39.83 -43.07
CA LEU A 543 -6.81 -38.73 -42.18
C LEU A 543 -7.97 -37.75 -41.98
N ILE A 544 -8.68 -37.40 -43.07
CA ILE A 544 -9.89 -36.56 -43.04
C ILE A 544 -11.00 -37.21 -42.19
N LYS A 545 -11.26 -38.51 -42.39
CA LYS A 545 -12.23 -39.28 -41.58
C LYS A 545 -11.87 -39.31 -40.09
N GLY A 546 -10.58 -39.19 -39.76
CA GLY A 546 -10.08 -39.14 -38.38
C GLY A 546 -9.92 -37.74 -37.81
N SER A 547 -10.39 -36.71 -38.53
CA SER A 547 -10.21 -35.29 -38.20
C SER A 547 -8.78 -34.95 -37.79
N LYS A 548 -7.79 -35.51 -38.50
CA LYS A 548 -6.38 -35.32 -38.18
C LYS A 548 -5.87 -34.01 -38.79
N THR A 549 -5.56 -33.05 -37.93
CA THR A 549 -4.89 -31.80 -38.26
C THR A 549 -3.51 -31.76 -37.60
N GLY A 550 -2.57 -31.03 -38.20
CA GLY A 550 -1.21 -30.83 -37.69
C GLY A 550 -0.09 -31.21 -38.68
N PRO A 551 1.19 -31.03 -38.29
CA PRO A 551 2.33 -31.11 -39.20
C PRO A 551 2.46 -32.47 -39.90
N ASP A 552 2.23 -33.55 -39.15
CA ASP A 552 2.25 -34.91 -39.66
C ASP A 552 1.19 -35.16 -40.73
N ALA A 553 0.03 -34.54 -40.62
CA ALA A 553 -1.07 -34.67 -41.58
C ALA A 553 -0.89 -33.71 -42.77
N PHE A 554 -0.35 -32.51 -42.52
CA PHE A 554 -0.09 -31.48 -43.53
C PHE A 554 0.70 -32.02 -44.71
N THR A 555 1.79 -32.75 -44.47
CA THR A 555 2.62 -33.33 -45.52
C THR A 555 1.82 -34.22 -46.50
N TRP A 556 0.85 -34.99 -46.00
CA TRP A 556 -0.01 -35.83 -46.84
C TRP A 556 -1.02 -35.01 -47.63
N TYR A 557 -1.65 -34.03 -46.99
CA TYR A 557 -2.59 -33.14 -47.67
C TYR A 557 -1.90 -32.32 -48.76
N GLN A 558 -0.69 -31.82 -48.50
CA GLN A 558 0.14 -31.13 -49.49
C GLN A 558 0.39 -32.00 -50.72
N MET A 559 0.88 -33.22 -50.54
CA MET A 559 1.07 -34.17 -51.64
C MET A 559 -0.24 -34.47 -52.39
N GLY A 560 -1.36 -34.53 -51.67
CA GLY A 560 -2.69 -34.74 -52.25
C GLY A 560 -3.17 -33.57 -53.12
N VAL A 561 -2.91 -32.33 -52.69
CA VAL A 561 -3.21 -31.10 -53.44
C VAL A 561 -2.33 -31.00 -54.69
N GLU A 562 -1.02 -31.24 -54.55
CA GLU A 562 -0.05 -31.25 -55.66
C GLU A 562 -0.39 -32.33 -56.71
N SER A 563 -0.94 -33.47 -56.26
CA SER A 563 -1.40 -34.56 -57.14
C SER A 563 -2.82 -34.35 -57.70
N HIS A 564 -3.46 -33.20 -57.45
CA HIS A 564 -4.82 -32.85 -57.90
C HIS A 564 -5.91 -33.88 -57.52
N LEU A 565 -5.82 -34.43 -56.31
CA LEU A 565 -6.80 -35.41 -55.82
C LEU A 565 -8.17 -34.77 -55.58
N ARG A 566 -9.24 -35.45 -56.02
CA ARG A 566 -10.63 -35.02 -55.83
C ARG A 566 -11.23 -35.67 -54.58
N ILE A 567 -10.77 -35.24 -53.40
CA ILE A 567 -11.26 -35.71 -52.10
C ILE A 567 -12.08 -34.60 -51.45
N THR A 568 -13.24 -34.94 -50.91
CA THR A 568 -14.09 -34.00 -50.17
C THR A 568 -13.35 -33.46 -48.95
N ASN A 569 -13.43 -32.15 -48.73
CA ASN A 569 -12.78 -31.40 -47.65
C ASN A 569 -11.23 -31.37 -47.67
N LEU A 570 -10.59 -31.77 -48.77
CA LEU A 570 -9.13 -31.83 -48.84
C LEU A 570 -8.47 -30.46 -48.64
N TYR A 571 -9.02 -29.40 -49.24
CA TYR A 571 -8.45 -28.06 -49.14
C TYR A 571 -8.67 -27.45 -47.76
N GLU A 572 -9.78 -27.77 -47.10
CA GLU A 572 -10.09 -27.36 -45.73
C GLU A 572 -9.16 -28.02 -44.72
N TYR A 573 -8.93 -29.33 -44.83
CA TYR A 573 -7.97 -30.03 -43.96
C TYR A 573 -6.52 -29.68 -44.27
N TYR A 574 -6.20 -29.35 -45.52
CA TYR A 574 -4.91 -28.76 -45.88
C TYR A 574 -4.71 -27.46 -45.10
N MET A 575 -5.64 -26.50 -45.22
CA MET A 575 -5.55 -25.21 -44.53
C MET A 575 -5.50 -25.39 -43.02
N ALA A 576 -6.39 -26.22 -42.44
CA ALA A 576 -6.43 -26.47 -41.00
C ALA A 576 -5.18 -27.19 -40.43
N SER A 577 -4.29 -27.68 -41.30
CA SER A 577 -3.02 -28.31 -40.90
C SER A 577 -1.80 -27.44 -41.20
N VAL A 578 -1.99 -26.26 -41.81
CA VAL A 578 -0.91 -25.31 -42.10
C VAL A 578 -0.36 -24.79 -40.78
N ASP A 579 0.95 -24.76 -40.67
CA ASP A 579 1.63 -23.96 -39.66
C ASP A 579 1.59 -22.48 -40.09
N LEU A 580 0.79 -21.67 -39.38
CA LEU A 580 0.54 -20.27 -39.72
C LEU A 580 1.78 -19.37 -39.56
N ASP A 581 2.81 -19.84 -38.86
CA ASP A 581 4.09 -19.14 -38.69
C ASP A 581 5.14 -19.57 -39.73
N ALA A 582 4.90 -20.65 -40.48
CA ALA A 582 5.83 -21.13 -41.48
C ALA A 582 5.78 -20.28 -42.76
N VAL A 583 6.94 -20.08 -43.40
CA VAL A 583 7.02 -19.47 -44.73
C VAL A 583 6.58 -20.51 -45.77
N LEU A 584 5.31 -20.43 -46.18
CA LEU A 584 4.68 -21.35 -47.12
C LEU A 584 4.14 -20.60 -48.35
N GLU A 585 4.38 -21.16 -49.54
CA GLU A 585 3.76 -20.71 -50.79
C GLU A 585 2.45 -21.46 -51.02
N LEU A 586 1.33 -20.73 -51.08
CA LEU A 586 0.00 -21.33 -51.27
C LEU A 586 -0.25 -21.66 -52.76
N PRO A 587 -0.61 -22.92 -53.09
CA PRO A 587 -1.01 -23.28 -54.44
C PRO A 587 -2.22 -22.48 -54.95
N LYS A 588 -2.18 -22.01 -56.21
CA LYS A 588 -3.27 -21.24 -56.85
C LYS A 588 -4.64 -21.93 -56.78
N VAL A 589 -4.67 -23.26 -56.78
CA VAL A 589 -5.91 -24.06 -56.67
C VAL A 589 -6.63 -23.81 -55.34
N ILE A 590 -5.87 -23.61 -54.24
CA ILE A 590 -6.43 -23.30 -52.93
C ILE A 590 -7.03 -21.88 -52.92
N LEU A 591 -6.30 -20.89 -53.47
CA LEU A 591 -6.78 -19.51 -53.60
C LEU A 591 -8.09 -19.43 -54.39
N MET A 592 -8.22 -20.23 -55.45
CA MET A 592 -9.42 -20.31 -56.28
C MET A 592 -10.56 -21.09 -55.61
N TYR A 593 -10.25 -22.11 -54.80
CA TYR A 593 -11.28 -22.87 -54.09
C TYR A 593 -12.04 -22.00 -53.08
N PHE A 594 -11.30 -21.28 -52.24
CA PHE A 594 -11.88 -20.42 -51.19
C PHE A 594 -12.52 -19.13 -51.73
N SER A 595 -12.35 -18.81 -53.01
CA SER A 595 -12.98 -17.63 -53.61
C SER A 595 -14.48 -17.85 -53.80
N PHE A 596 -14.90 -19.10 -54.07
CA PHE A 596 -16.32 -19.46 -54.21
C PHE A 596 -17.03 -19.62 -52.86
N GLN A 597 -16.45 -20.39 -51.93
CA GLN A 597 -17.01 -20.63 -50.61
C GLN A 597 -15.90 -20.80 -49.58
N SER A 598 -15.98 -20.07 -48.46
CA SER A 598 -15.03 -20.19 -47.36
C SER A 598 -15.77 -20.45 -46.05
N ASN A 599 -15.42 -21.57 -45.43
CA ASN A 599 -15.85 -21.95 -44.07
C ASN A 599 -14.63 -22.05 -43.14
N LEU A 600 -13.53 -21.36 -43.48
CA LEU A 600 -12.34 -21.29 -42.64
C LEU A 600 -12.65 -20.51 -41.35
N ASP A 601 -11.95 -20.84 -40.27
CA ASP A 601 -11.95 -19.98 -39.09
C ASP A 601 -11.28 -18.63 -39.38
N TYR A 602 -11.32 -17.73 -38.40
CA TYR A 602 -10.79 -16.38 -38.59
C TYR A 602 -9.27 -16.36 -38.76
N GLU A 603 -8.53 -17.27 -38.13
CA GLU A 603 -7.05 -17.30 -38.19
C GLU A 603 -6.57 -17.72 -39.58
N HIS A 604 -7.13 -18.80 -40.11
CA HIS A 604 -6.83 -19.29 -41.44
C HIS A 604 -7.37 -18.36 -42.53
N SER A 605 -8.51 -17.71 -42.31
CA SER A 605 -9.02 -16.65 -43.21
C SER A 605 -8.09 -15.45 -43.24
N ALA A 606 -7.59 -15.00 -42.09
CA ALA A 606 -6.62 -13.90 -42.00
C ALA A 606 -5.32 -14.25 -42.71
N PHE A 607 -4.79 -15.47 -42.53
CA PHE A 607 -3.61 -15.95 -43.24
C PHE A 607 -3.80 -15.96 -44.76
N LEU A 608 -4.91 -16.51 -45.26
CA LEU A 608 -5.24 -16.52 -46.69
C LEU A 608 -5.30 -15.10 -47.27
N TYR A 609 -5.96 -14.17 -46.55
CA TYR A 609 -6.11 -12.80 -47.02
C TYR A 609 -4.80 -12.01 -46.95
N ALA A 610 -4.00 -12.17 -45.90
CA ALA A 610 -2.68 -11.55 -45.78
C ALA A 610 -1.73 -12.06 -46.88
N TYR A 611 -1.81 -13.36 -47.22
CA TYR A 611 -1.07 -13.94 -48.34
C TYR A 611 -1.47 -13.29 -49.68
N LEU A 612 -2.78 -13.20 -49.97
CA LEU A 612 -3.27 -12.55 -51.20
C LEU A 612 -2.85 -11.08 -51.28
N LEU A 613 -2.88 -10.34 -50.18
CA LEU A 613 -2.43 -8.95 -50.13
C LEU A 613 -0.93 -8.82 -50.44
N LYS A 614 -0.10 -9.70 -49.85
CA LYS A 614 1.35 -9.75 -50.13
C LYS A 614 1.65 -10.07 -51.60
N HIS A 615 0.84 -10.93 -52.22
CA HIS A 615 0.95 -11.35 -53.62
C HIS A 615 -0.02 -10.63 -54.57
N ARG A 616 -0.46 -9.41 -54.22
CA ARG A 616 -1.45 -8.64 -55.00
C ARG A 616 -1.09 -8.49 -56.48
N LYS A 617 0.20 -8.33 -56.79
CA LYS A 617 0.70 -8.21 -58.17
C LYS A 617 0.65 -9.52 -58.97
N ASP A 618 0.77 -10.66 -58.28
CA ASP A 618 0.82 -11.98 -58.92
C ASP A 618 -0.60 -12.52 -59.21
N TYR A 619 -1.59 -12.06 -58.45
CA TYR A 619 -2.99 -12.55 -58.48
C TYR A 619 -4.03 -11.41 -58.55
N GLU A 620 -3.81 -10.41 -59.40
CA GLU A 620 -4.64 -9.20 -59.48
C GLU A 620 -6.15 -9.47 -59.65
N GLU A 621 -6.55 -10.30 -60.64
CA GLU A 621 -7.95 -10.65 -60.88
C GLU A 621 -8.62 -11.37 -59.69
N LEU A 622 -7.86 -12.22 -58.98
CA LEU A 622 -8.37 -12.90 -57.78
C LEU A 622 -8.50 -11.90 -56.63
N TYR A 623 -7.51 -11.01 -56.46
CA TYR A 623 -7.51 -10.00 -55.41
C TYR A 623 -8.73 -9.07 -55.52
N GLU A 624 -9.06 -8.56 -56.70
CA GLU A 624 -10.25 -7.71 -56.92
C GLU A 624 -11.55 -8.41 -56.49
N HIS A 625 -11.63 -9.73 -56.64
CA HIS A 625 -12.77 -10.51 -56.20
C HIS A 625 -12.83 -10.67 -54.66
N TYR A 626 -11.67 -10.75 -54.00
CA TYR A 626 -11.58 -10.90 -52.54
C TYR A 626 -11.68 -9.58 -51.78
N GLU A 627 -11.28 -8.45 -52.37
CA GLU A 627 -11.13 -7.16 -51.69
C GLU A 627 -12.40 -6.72 -50.91
N PRO A 628 -13.62 -6.75 -51.47
CA PRO A 628 -14.83 -6.39 -50.71
C PRO A 628 -15.13 -7.35 -49.55
N ARG A 629 -14.70 -8.62 -49.65
CA ARG A 629 -14.85 -9.61 -48.58
C ARG A 629 -13.80 -9.39 -47.49
N MET A 630 -12.57 -9.02 -47.87
CA MET A 630 -11.49 -8.66 -46.94
C MET A 630 -11.86 -7.43 -46.11
N GLU A 631 -12.43 -6.39 -46.73
CA GLU A 631 -12.86 -5.18 -46.02
C GLU A 631 -13.95 -5.49 -44.96
N ARG A 632 -14.98 -6.24 -45.36
CA ARG A 632 -16.04 -6.70 -44.43
C ARG A 632 -15.48 -7.60 -43.32
N PHE A 633 -14.55 -8.47 -43.66
CA PHE A 633 -13.89 -9.35 -42.69
C PHE A 633 -13.09 -8.53 -41.67
N VAL A 634 -12.32 -7.53 -42.10
CA VAL A 634 -11.57 -6.63 -41.21
C VAL A 634 -12.50 -5.91 -40.24
N ILE A 635 -13.62 -5.34 -40.73
CA ILE A 635 -14.62 -4.66 -39.89
C ILE A 635 -15.17 -5.63 -38.82
N ASP A 636 -15.59 -6.84 -39.22
CA ASP A 636 -16.13 -7.85 -38.31
C ASP A 636 -15.09 -8.33 -37.28
N GLN A 637 -13.83 -8.50 -37.68
CA GLN A 637 -12.77 -8.92 -36.76
C GLN A 637 -12.38 -7.82 -35.76
N ILE A 638 -12.37 -6.54 -36.18
CA ILE A 638 -12.13 -5.41 -35.28
C ILE A 638 -13.22 -5.35 -34.21
N GLN A 639 -14.49 -5.46 -34.60
CA GLN A 639 -15.62 -5.46 -33.66
C GLN A 639 -15.54 -6.63 -32.66
N LYS A 640 -15.02 -7.78 -33.08
CA LYS A 640 -14.78 -8.96 -32.24
C LYS A 640 -13.48 -8.90 -31.40
N GLN A 641 -12.67 -7.85 -31.56
CA GLN A 641 -11.35 -7.70 -30.91
C GLN A 641 -10.39 -8.87 -31.19
N HIS A 642 -10.47 -9.46 -32.39
CA HIS A 642 -9.51 -10.48 -32.80
C HIS A 642 -8.24 -9.83 -33.32
N ILE A 643 -7.06 -10.39 -33.00
CA ILE A 643 -5.78 -9.93 -33.55
C ILE A 643 -4.77 -11.07 -33.56
N ASN A 644 -4.00 -11.13 -34.64
CA ASN A 644 -2.81 -11.96 -34.81
C ASN A 644 -1.89 -11.27 -35.84
N ARG A 645 -0.74 -11.87 -36.15
CA ARG A 645 0.22 -11.32 -37.13
C ARG A 645 -0.42 -11.03 -38.49
N HIS A 646 -1.28 -11.92 -38.97
CA HIS A 646 -1.93 -11.80 -40.28
C HIS A 646 -3.02 -10.72 -40.29
N LEU A 647 -3.84 -10.65 -39.24
CA LEU A 647 -4.82 -9.58 -39.05
C LEU A 647 -4.15 -8.21 -38.91
N ALA A 648 -3.01 -8.12 -38.25
CA ALA A 648 -2.28 -6.87 -38.12
C ALA A 648 -1.88 -6.28 -39.48
N ILE A 649 -1.43 -7.14 -40.42
CA ILE A 649 -1.13 -6.73 -41.81
C ILE A 649 -2.39 -6.21 -42.51
N LEU A 650 -3.51 -6.94 -42.37
CA LEU A 650 -4.78 -6.52 -42.97
C LEU A 650 -5.30 -5.20 -42.38
N TYR A 651 -5.20 -5.03 -41.07
CA TYR A 651 -5.61 -3.78 -40.40
C TYR A 651 -4.77 -2.61 -40.88
N GLN A 652 -3.46 -2.78 -41.06
CA GLN A 652 -2.61 -1.70 -41.56
C GLN A 652 -3.00 -1.20 -42.95
N GLU A 653 -3.46 -2.09 -43.84
CA GLU A 653 -3.87 -1.74 -45.20
C GLU A 653 -5.29 -1.16 -45.26
N PHE A 654 -6.25 -1.77 -44.56
CA PHE A 654 -7.67 -1.41 -44.67
C PHE A 654 -8.13 -0.31 -43.68
N LEU A 655 -7.36 0.02 -42.64
CA LEU A 655 -7.73 1.11 -41.72
C LEU A 655 -7.65 2.48 -42.41
N SER A 656 -8.82 3.03 -42.76
CA SER A 656 -8.97 4.36 -43.33
C SER A 656 -10.08 5.16 -42.61
N PRO A 657 -10.09 6.50 -42.68
CA PRO A 657 -11.15 7.31 -42.07
C PRO A 657 -12.57 6.95 -42.53
N ALA A 658 -12.73 6.39 -43.74
CA ALA A 658 -14.03 6.01 -44.28
C ALA A 658 -14.59 4.71 -43.65
N ILE A 659 -13.72 3.86 -43.10
CA ILE A 659 -14.08 2.56 -42.53
C ILE A 659 -14.29 2.64 -41.01
N VAL A 660 -13.58 3.56 -40.32
CA VAL A 660 -13.71 3.73 -38.87
C VAL A 660 -15.08 4.33 -38.54
N THR A 661 -15.94 3.51 -37.93
CA THR A 661 -17.23 3.92 -37.39
C THR A 661 -17.16 4.11 -35.88
N GLU A 662 -18.10 4.84 -35.30
CA GLU A 662 -18.21 5.02 -33.84
C GLU A 662 -18.25 3.68 -33.08
N ALA A 663 -18.99 2.69 -33.62
CA ALA A 663 -19.07 1.34 -33.06
C ALA A 663 -17.73 0.57 -33.08
N MET A 664 -16.82 0.91 -33.98
CA MET A 664 -15.49 0.29 -34.07
C MET A 664 -14.44 1.01 -33.21
N ALA A 665 -14.69 2.25 -32.80
CA ALA A 665 -13.68 3.09 -32.18
C ALA A 665 -13.16 2.52 -30.86
N LYS A 666 -14.06 2.02 -29.99
CA LYS A 666 -13.68 1.40 -28.70
C LYS A 666 -12.92 0.07 -28.87
N PRO A 667 -13.38 -0.91 -29.68
CA PRO A 667 -12.57 -2.10 -29.97
C PRO A 667 -11.20 -1.76 -30.58
N LEU A 668 -11.17 -0.80 -31.51
CA LEU A 668 -9.95 -0.38 -32.19
C LEU A 668 -8.95 0.30 -31.23
N SER A 669 -9.44 1.06 -30.24
CA SER A 669 -8.56 1.71 -29.25
C SER A 669 -7.76 0.72 -28.42
N ARG A 670 -8.26 -0.50 -28.21
CA ARG A 670 -7.52 -1.59 -27.57
C ARG A 670 -6.59 -2.31 -28.55
N LEU A 671 -7.08 -2.61 -29.75
CA LEU A 671 -6.31 -3.34 -30.77
C LEU A 671 -5.06 -2.59 -31.24
N LEU A 672 -5.10 -1.25 -31.33
CA LEU A 672 -3.95 -0.46 -31.76
C LEU A 672 -2.70 -0.67 -30.88
N PHE A 673 -2.91 -1.06 -29.62
CA PHE A 673 -1.88 -1.33 -28.62
C PHE A 673 -1.63 -2.83 -28.42
N ALA A 674 -2.10 -3.67 -29.35
CA ALA A 674 -1.94 -5.12 -29.25
C ALA A 674 -0.48 -5.55 -29.36
N HIS A 675 -0.05 -6.32 -28.36
CA HIS A 675 1.22 -7.03 -28.33
C HIS A 675 0.95 -8.52 -28.18
N MET A 676 1.66 -9.35 -28.94
CA MET A 676 1.63 -10.80 -28.78
C MET A 676 2.67 -11.20 -27.74
N VAL A 677 2.21 -11.89 -26.69
CA VAL A 677 3.03 -12.49 -25.65
C VAL A 677 3.15 -13.97 -25.95
N ARG A 678 4.39 -14.47 -25.91
CA ARG A 678 4.68 -15.90 -25.99
C ARG A 678 5.60 -16.31 -24.86
N VAL A 679 5.24 -17.42 -24.21
CA VAL A 679 5.93 -18.00 -23.07
C VAL A 679 6.19 -19.47 -23.38
N ASP A 680 7.42 -19.91 -23.16
CA ASP A 680 7.80 -21.32 -23.39
C ASP A 680 7.46 -22.21 -22.18
N ASP A 681 7.27 -21.62 -20.99
CA ASP A 681 6.85 -22.33 -19.78
C ASP A 681 5.35 -22.71 -19.82
N SER A 682 5.08 -23.98 -20.08
CA SER A 682 3.73 -24.56 -20.14
C SER A 682 2.92 -24.53 -18.83
N ARG A 683 3.56 -24.21 -17.69
CA ARG A 683 2.88 -24.08 -16.39
C ARG A 683 2.06 -22.80 -16.30
N MET A 684 2.46 -21.76 -17.04
CA MET A 684 1.79 -20.46 -17.03
C MET A 684 0.41 -20.55 -17.69
N ARG A 685 -0.60 -19.96 -17.04
CA ARG A 685 -2.00 -20.00 -17.46
C ARG A 685 -2.56 -18.64 -17.84
N LYS A 686 -2.05 -17.56 -17.25
CA LYS A 686 -2.45 -16.20 -17.61
C LYS A 686 -1.24 -15.29 -17.74
N VAL A 687 -1.41 -14.26 -18.56
CA VAL A 687 -0.56 -13.06 -18.57
C VAL A 687 -1.34 -11.91 -17.96
N ILE A 688 -0.67 -11.10 -17.17
CA ILE A 688 -1.22 -9.97 -16.44
C ILE A 688 -0.43 -8.74 -16.85
N VAL A 689 -1.13 -7.66 -17.21
CA VAL A 689 -0.53 -6.37 -17.53
C VAL A 689 -1.03 -5.33 -16.54
N SER A 690 -0.09 -4.67 -15.88
CA SER A 690 -0.33 -3.47 -15.09
C SER A 690 0.27 -2.27 -15.80
N GLN A 691 -0.45 -1.14 -15.74
CA GLN A 691 0.00 0.15 -16.26
C GLN A 691 0.01 1.17 -15.14
N PRO A 692 1.04 2.04 -15.09
CA PRO A 692 1.12 3.11 -14.11
C PRO A 692 -0.17 3.95 -14.08
N GLY A 693 -0.62 4.29 -12.88
CA GLY A 693 -1.84 5.07 -12.68
C GLY A 693 -3.15 4.32 -12.92
N ASN A 694 -3.15 3.09 -13.48
CA ASN A 694 -4.35 2.27 -13.64
C ASN A 694 -4.46 1.21 -12.53
N LEU A 695 -5.55 1.26 -11.78
CA LEU A 695 -5.88 0.31 -10.73
C LEU A 695 -6.36 -1.04 -11.28
N ILE A 696 -6.88 -1.08 -12.50
CA ILE A 696 -7.40 -2.31 -13.10
C ILE A 696 -6.26 -3.11 -13.73
N LEU A 697 -6.04 -4.32 -13.22
CA LEU A 697 -5.11 -5.28 -13.81
C LEU A 697 -5.76 -5.99 -15.01
N SER A 698 -5.06 -6.00 -16.15
CA SER A 698 -5.53 -6.69 -17.36
C SER A 698 -5.05 -8.14 -17.34
N GLU A 699 -5.96 -9.08 -17.08
CA GLU A 699 -5.67 -10.52 -17.06
C GLU A 699 -6.16 -11.21 -18.34
N THR A 700 -5.27 -11.88 -19.07
CA THR A 700 -5.60 -12.63 -20.28
C THR A 700 -5.12 -14.08 -20.18
N PRO A 701 -5.98 -15.09 -20.45
CA PRO A 701 -5.55 -16.49 -20.44
C PRO A 701 -4.61 -16.81 -21.61
N LEU A 702 -3.57 -17.59 -21.34
CA LEU A 702 -2.63 -18.12 -22.33
C LEU A 702 -3.22 -19.36 -23.00
N GLN A 703 -3.28 -19.37 -24.33
CA GLN A 703 -3.65 -20.53 -25.13
C GLN A 703 -2.38 -21.10 -25.77
N ASN A 704 -1.99 -22.33 -25.44
CA ASN A 704 -0.76 -22.97 -25.95
C ASN A 704 0.51 -22.11 -25.75
N GLY A 705 0.59 -21.36 -24.65
CA GLY A 705 1.73 -20.49 -24.34
C GLY A 705 1.69 -19.12 -25.05
N THR A 706 0.61 -18.76 -25.76
CA THR A 706 0.46 -17.46 -26.41
C THR A 706 -0.81 -16.73 -25.98
N ALA A 707 -0.74 -15.40 -25.94
CA ALA A 707 -1.89 -14.51 -25.77
C ALA A 707 -1.55 -13.14 -26.34
N TRP A 708 -2.56 -12.37 -26.74
CA TRP A 708 -2.36 -10.95 -27.04
C TRP A 708 -2.87 -10.10 -25.88
N VAL A 709 -2.16 -9.01 -25.60
CA VAL A 709 -2.49 -8.04 -24.56
C VAL A 709 -2.40 -6.62 -25.11
N ALA A 710 -3.16 -5.69 -24.54
CA ALA A 710 -3.05 -4.28 -24.86
C ALA A 710 -2.04 -3.62 -23.91
N VAL A 711 -0.97 -3.08 -24.46
CA VAL A 711 0.07 -2.37 -23.70
C VAL A 711 0.12 -0.92 -24.16
N TYR A 712 -0.37 -0.04 -23.30
CA TYR A 712 -0.40 1.39 -23.52
C TYR A 712 0.91 1.98 -22.95
N GLY A 713 1.59 2.82 -23.74
CA GLY A 713 2.84 3.45 -23.32
C GLY A 713 4.06 2.51 -23.35
N ASN A 714 5.15 2.98 -22.75
CA ASN A 714 6.39 2.21 -22.58
C ASN A 714 6.58 1.74 -21.14
N ASP A 715 5.93 2.38 -20.18
CA ASP A 715 6.01 2.06 -18.76
C ASP A 715 4.86 1.10 -18.44
N TYR A 716 5.19 -0.17 -18.23
CA TYR A 716 4.24 -1.22 -17.91
C TYR A 716 4.93 -2.37 -17.17
N THR A 717 4.16 -3.13 -16.39
CA THR A 717 4.64 -4.33 -15.72
C THR A 717 3.88 -5.55 -16.26
N ILE A 718 4.61 -6.55 -16.74
CA ILE A 718 4.05 -7.86 -17.16
C ILE A 718 4.32 -8.86 -16.05
N ALA A 719 3.29 -9.63 -15.71
CA ALA A 719 3.40 -10.78 -14.85
C ALA A 719 2.68 -11.99 -15.47
N PHE A 720 2.99 -13.17 -14.94
CA PHE A 720 2.34 -14.42 -15.33
C PHE A 720 1.77 -15.11 -14.11
N GLU A 721 0.68 -15.83 -14.29
CA GLU A 721 0.02 -16.59 -13.23
C GLU A 721 -0.06 -18.08 -13.60
N ASP A 722 0.29 -18.95 -12.67
CA ASP A 722 0.15 -20.40 -12.82
C ASP A 722 -1.27 -20.89 -12.45
N ALA A 723 -1.48 -22.22 -12.45
CA ALA A 723 -2.76 -22.80 -12.09
C ALA A 723 -3.10 -22.72 -10.58
N TYR A 724 -2.13 -22.37 -9.74
CA TYR A 724 -2.25 -22.32 -8.28
C TYR A 724 -2.41 -20.88 -7.76
N GLY A 725 -2.43 -19.88 -8.64
CA GLY A 725 -2.55 -18.46 -8.28
C GLY A 725 -1.22 -17.81 -7.88
N ASN A 726 -0.09 -18.47 -8.14
CA ASN A 726 1.23 -17.85 -7.94
C ASN A 726 1.54 -16.92 -9.10
N ARG A 727 1.99 -15.71 -8.80
CA ARG A 727 2.33 -14.69 -9.79
C ARG A 727 3.84 -14.51 -9.91
N PHE A 728 4.31 -14.36 -11.14
CA PHE A 728 5.73 -14.29 -11.50
C PHE A 728 5.99 -13.04 -12.34
N LEU A 729 7.00 -12.24 -11.96
CA LEU A 729 7.37 -11.03 -12.70
C LEU A 729 8.72 -11.18 -13.41
N LYS A 730 9.69 -11.83 -12.76
CA LYS A 730 11.07 -11.84 -13.25
C LYS A 730 11.51 -13.19 -13.81
N ASN A 731 10.96 -14.27 -13.28
CA ASN A 731 11.49 -15.63 -13.47
C ASN A 731 10.88 -16.38 -14.67
N VAL A 732 10.12 -15.68 -15.53
CA VAL A 732 9.51 -16.24 -16.74
C VAL A 732 10.13 -15.58 -17.96
N GLU A 733 10.76 -16.36 -18.81
CA GLU A 733 11.23 -15.87 -20.12
C GLU A 733 10.04 -15.79 -21.09
N TYR A 734 9.86 -14.63 -21.69
CA TYR A 734 8.79 -14.38 -22.66
C TYR A 734 9.24 -13.45 -23.77
N THR A 735 8.56 -13.52 -24.91
CA THR A 735 8.72 -12.56 -26.01
C THR A 735 7.48 -11.68 -26.11
N LEU A 736 7.68 -10.38 -26.27
CA LEU A 736 6.62 -9.39 -26.49
C LEU A 736 6.78 -8.78 -27.88
N GLU A 737 5.93 -9.18 -28.83
CA GLU A 737 5.95 -8.69 -30.21
C GLU A 737 4.85 -7.65 -30.42
N LYS A 738 5.23 -6.44 -30.84
CA LYS A 738 4.28 -5.38 -31.18
C LYS A 738 3.63 -5.65 -32.54
N LEU A 739 2.31 -5.79 -32.57
CA LEU A 739 1.56 -6.12 -33.81
C LEU A 739 1.16 -4.88 -34.61
N LEU A 740 0.80 -3.79 -33.92
CA LEU A 740 0.35 -2.53 -34.55
C LEU A 740 1.12 -1.32 -34.01
N VAL A 741 1.19 -0.26 -34.83
CA VAL A 741 1.79 1.01 -34.46
C VAL A 741 0.68 2.06 -34.31
N PRO A 742 0.33 2.47 -33.08
CA PRO A 742 -0.82 3.36 -32.83
C PRO A 742 -0.74 4.72 -33.55
N GLY A 743 0.46 5.29 -33.69
CA GLY A 743 0.66 6.71 -34.00
C GLY A 743 -0.07 7.24 -35.25
N LYS A 744 -0.23 6.42 -36.30
CA LYS A 744 -0.95 6.83 -37.52
C LYS A 744 -2.47 6.84 -37.35
N TYR A 745 -3.00 5.99 -36.48
CA TYR A 745 -4.44 5.70 -36.37
C TYR A 745 -5.08 6.35 -35.14
N LEU A 746 -4.30 6.81 -34.16
CA LEU A 746 -4.83 7.46 -32.95
C LEU A 746 -5.65 8.72 -33.24
N ARG A 747 -5.30 9.49 -34.29
CA ARG A 747 -6.08 10.65 -34.74
C ARG A 747 -7.48 10.27 -35.23
N LEU A 748 -7.67 9.03 -35.69
CA LEU A 748 -8.98 8.54 -36.14
C LEU A 748 -9.93 8.28 -34.97
N LEU A 749 -9.40 8.14 -33.75
CA LEU A 749 -10.17 7.81 -32.55
C LEU A 749 -10.52 9.03 -31.70
N GLU A 750 -9.93 10.20 -31.99
CA GLU A 750 -9.97 11.38 -31.14
C GLU A 750 -11.38 11.88 -30.82
N HIS A 751 -12.34 11.69 -31.75
CA HIS A 751 -13.72 12.16 -31.62
C HIS A 751 -14.75 11.07 -31.30
N TYR A 752 -14.35 9.80 -31.23
CA TYR A 752 -15.30 8.66 -31.18
C TYR A 752 -15.23 7.81 -29.91
N VAL A 753 -14.21 7.97 -29.05
CA VAL A 753 -14.03 7.11 -27.87
C VAL A 753 -14.28 7.88 -26.57
N PRO A 754 -15.53 7.91 -26.09
CA PRO A 754 -15.80 8.17 -24.68
C PRO A 754 -15.43 6.93 -23.84
N ASP A 755 -14.89 7.17 -22.65
CA ASP A 755 -14.77 6.20 -21.55
C ASP A 755 -13.81 5.01 -21.76
N THR A 756 -12.52 5.31 -21.95
CA THR A 756 -11.43 4.33 -21.84
C THR A 756 -10.27 4.93 -21.05
N ALA A 757 -10.17 4.62 -19.76
CA ALA A 757 -9.17 5.17 -18.86
C ALA A 757 -7.73 4.88 -19.35
N GLU A 758 -7.48 3.70 -19.91
CA GLU A 758 -6.15 3.31 -20.42
C GLU A 758 -5.68 4.22 -21.56
N LEU A 759 -6.59 4.55 -22.48
CA LEU A 759 -6.27 5.44 -23.60
C LEU A 759 -6.11 6.90 -23.14
N ASP A 760 -6.96 7.34 -22.20
CA ASP A 760 -6.91 8.70 -21.65
C ASP A 760 -5.61 8.91 -20.85
N LEU A 761 -5.18 7.92 -20.06
CA LEU A 761 -3.87 7.89 -19.38
C LEU A 761 -2.70 7.95 -20.38
N TYR A 762 -2.75 7.12 -21.44
CA TYR A 762 -1.72 7.13 -22.49
C TYR A 762 -1.56 8.50 -23.16
N PHE A 763 -2.67 9.19 -23.44
CA PHE A 763 -2.65 10.52 -24.02
C PHE A 763 -2.16 11.60 -23.05
N MET A 764 -2.37 11.42 -21.75
CA MET A 764 -1.82 12.31 -20.73
C MET A 764 -0.29 12.22 -20.65
N GLU A 765 0.28 11.02 -20.64
CA GLU A 765 1.74 10.81 -20.62
C GLU A 765 2.43 11.28 -21.90
N ASN A 766 1.82 11.02 -23.08
CA ASN A 766 2.41 11.33 -24.38
C ASN A 766 1.95 12.67 -24.96
N GLY A 767 1.14 13.43 -24.22
CA GLY A 767 0.70 14.75 -24.60
C GLY A 767 1.91 15.68 -24.70
N ARG A 768 2.17 16.22 -25.89
CA ARG A 768 3.13 17.33 -26.02
C ARG A 768 2.68 18.45 -25.09
N THR A 769 3.63 19.17 -24.49
CA THR A 769 3.40 20.49 -23.91
C THR A 769 2.94 21.42 -25.03
N GLU A 770 1.65 21.36 -25.35
CA GLU A 770 0.99 22.32 -26.22
C GLU A 770 0.82 23.62 -25.42
N GLU A 771 1.09 24.77 -26.05
CA GLU A 771 0.98 26.09 -25.42
C GLU A 771 -0.47 26.43 -25.02
N THR A 772 -1.46 25.75 -25.61
CA THR A 772 -2.88 25.85 -25.27
C THR A 772 -3.51 24.47 -25.14
N ILE A 773 -4.14 24.19 -24.00
CA ILE A 773 -4.83 22.92 -23.72
C ILE A 773 -6.09 22.85 -24.60
N SER A 774 -6.19 21.83 -25.46
CA SER A 774 -7.38 21.60 -26.30
C SER A 774 -8.61 21.24 -25.47
N SER A 775 -9.81 21.52 -26.00
CA SER A 775 -11.08 21.08 -25.37
C SER A 775 -11.17 19.55 -25.24
N THR A 776 -10.57 18.82 -26.18
CA THR A 776 -10.48 17.35 -26.12
C THR A 776 -9.61 16.87 -24.96
N LYS A 777 -8.51 17.56 -24.65
CA LYS A 777 -7.65 17.25 -23.50
C LYS A 777 -8.36 17.52 -22.17
N LEU A 778 -9.09 18.63 -22.05
CA LEU A 778 -9.90 18.94 -20.86
C LEU A 778 -10.97 17.86 -20.58
N MET A 779 -11.68 17.41 -21.62
CA MET A 779 -12.68 16.33 -21.49
C MET A 779 -12.05 15.02 -20.99
N ARG A 780 -10.85 14.67 -21.46
CA ARG A 780 -10.14 13.46 -20.99
C ARG A 780 -9.74 13.56 -19.53
N MET A 781 -9.21 14.71 -19.12
CA MET A 781 -8.85 14.95 -17.73
C MET A 781 -10.06 14.82 -16.81
N ALA A 782 -11.20 15.41 -17.17
CA ALA A 782 -12.45 15.27 -16.41
C ALA A 782 -12.86 13.80 -16.23
N ARG A 783 -12.84 13.00 -17.31
CA ARG A 783 -13.15 11.56 -17.23
C ARG A 783 -12.17 10.78 -16.34
N LEU A 784 -10.88 11.12 -16.34
CA LEU A 784 -9.89 10.47 -15.49
C LEU A 784 -10.12 10.78 -14.01
N VAL A 785 -10.55 12.01 -13.69
CA VAL A 785 -10.90 12.40 -12.31
C VAL A 785 -12.11 11.61 -11.80
N GLU A 786 -13.11 11.36 -12.65
CA GLU A 786 -14.31 10.61 -12.28
C GLU A 786 -14.11 9.09 -12.27
N SER A 787 -12.98 8.59 -12.80
CA SER A 787 -12.77 7.16 -12.97
C SER A 787 -12.18 6.49 -11.73
N ASP A 788 -12.88 5.49 -11.20
CA ASP A 788 -12.36 4.60 -10.13
C ASP A 788 -11.23 3.68 -10.59
N ALA A 789 -10.97 3.63 -11.91
CA ALA A 789 -9.82 2.91 -12.44
C ALA A 789 -8.50 3.67 -12.22
N VAL A 790 -8.53 4.97 -11.89
CA VAL A 790 -7.32 5.78 -11.73
C VAL A 790 -6.85 5.75 -10.27
N GLU A 791 -5.55 5.63 -10.08
CA GLU A 791 -4.93 5.67 -8.74
C GLU A 791 -5.30 6.96 -8.00
N PRO A 792 -5.69 6.91 -6.70
CA PRO A 792 -6.20 8.09 -5.98
C PRO A 792 -5.23 9.27 -5.96
N LYS A 793 -3.92 8.98 -5.81
CA LYS A 793 -2.88 10.00 -5.84
C LYS A 793 -2.84 10.71 -7.20
N LEU A 794 -2.74 9.95 -8.29
CA LEU A 794 -2.77 10.50 -9.65
C LEU A 794 -4.09 11.24 -9.94
N ARG A 795 -5.22 10.70 -9.46
CA ARG A 795 -6.55 11.31 -9.60
C ARG A 795 -6.61 12.68 -8.93
N SER A 796 -6.05 12.82 -7.72
CA SER A 796 -5.94 14.11 -7.02
C SER A 796 -5.04 15.10 -7.78
N GLU A 797 -3.92 14.64 -8.35
CA GLU A 797 -3.01 15.47 -9.14
C GLU A 797 -3.69 15.96 -10.43
N ILE A 798 -4.41 15.08 -11.14
CA ILE A 798 -5.19 15.44 -12.34
C ILE A 798 -6.32 16.40 -11.97
N ALA A 799 -7.00 16.19 -10.84
CA ALA A 799 -8.09 17.05 -10.38
C ALA A 799 -7.61 18.49 -10.18
N VAL A 800 -6.44 18.68 -9.55
CA VAL A 800 -5.82 19.99 -9.33
C VAL A 800 -5.38 20.61 -10.67
N GLN A 801 -4.76 19.82 -11.56
CA GLN A 801 -4.39 20.27 -12.90
C GLN A 801 -5.60 20.69 -13.74
N LEU A 802 -6.74 20.02 -13.57
CA LEU A 802 -7.98 20.33 -14.29
C LEU A 802 -8.55 21.68 -13.87
N VAL A 803 -8.53 22.02 -12.58
CA VAL A 803 -8.92 23.37 -12.08
C VAL A 803 -8.08 24.45 -12.76
N GLN A 804 -6.75 24.27 -12.76
CA GLN A 804 -5.82 25.20 -13.40
C GLN A 804 -6.09 25.30 -14.92
N ALA A 805 -6.31 24.16 -15.57
CA ALA A 805 -6.54 24.08 -17.01
C ALA A 805 -7.85 24.75 -17.44
N TYR A 806 -8.94 24.60 -16.68
CA TYR A 806 -10.20 25.31 -16.96
C TYR A 806 -10.04 26.83 -16.79
N PHE A 807 -9.28 27.26 -15.79
CA PHE A 807 -8.99 28.68 -15.58
C PHE A 807 -8.16 29.26 -16.73
N ASP A 808 -7.07 28.59 -17.12
CA ASP A 808 -6.19 29.04 -18.20
C ASP A 808 -6.86 29.03 -19.58
N ALA A 809 -7.85 28.14 -19.77
CA ALA A 809 -8.67 28.07 -20.98
C ALA A 809 -9.87 29.05 -21.00
N ASP A 810 -10.02 29.89 -19.96
CA ASP A 810 -11.17 30.81 -19.77
C ASP A 810 -12.55 30.10 -19.81
N ASN A 811 -12.59 28.80 -19.49
CA ASN A 811 -13.84 28.03 -19.40
C ASN A 811 -14.44 28.13 -18.01
N LEU A 812 -14.88 29.35 -17.69
CA LEU A 812 -15.30 29.74 -16.34
C LEU A 812 -16.55 29.01 -15.84
N GLN A 813 -17.46 28.60 -16.74
CA GLN A 813 -18.65 27.84 -16.37
C GLN A 813 -18.30 26.43 -15.90
N ALA A 814 -17.49 25.70 -16.68
CA ALA A 814 -17.07 24.35 -16.30
C ALA A 814 -16.21 24.36 -15.02
N LEU A 815 -15.39 25.41 -14.85
CA LEU A 815 -14.63 25.62 -13.62
C LEU A 815 -15.57 25.77 -12.41
N ASP A 816 -16.62 26.59 -12.50
CA ASP A 816 -17.56 26.80 -11.40
C ASP A 816 -18.33 25.53 -11.06
N GLU A 817 -18.85 24.81 -12.07
CA GLU A 817 -19.56 23.54 -11.89
C GLU A 817 -18.65 22.51 -11.18
N TYR A 818 -17.42 22.34 -11.67
CA TYR A 818 -16.46 21.40 -11.10
C TYR A 818 -16.00 21.79 -9.68
N LEU A 819 -15.76 23.08 -9.44
CA LEU A 819 -15.42 23.59 -8.11
C LEU A 819 -16.57 23.38 -7.11
N GLN A 820 -17.83 23.32 -7.54
CA GLN A 820 -18.99 23.04 -6.66
C GLN A 820 -19.12 21.55 -6.30
N GLU A 821 -18.62 20.63 -7.12
CA GLU A 821 -18.68 19.18 -6.85
C GLU A 821 -17.49 18.68 -6.01
N LEU A 822 -16.32 19.30 -6.14
CA LEU A 822 -15.09 18.90 -5.43
C LEU A 822 -15.23 18.86 -3.90
N GLN A 823 -14.84 17.74 -3.28
CA GLN A 823 -14.66 17.62 -1.82
C GLN A 823 -13.18 17.78 -1.49
N GLY A 824 -12.84 18.26 -0.29
CA GLY A 824 -11.44 18.46 0.11
C GLY A 824 -10.71 17.17 0.50
N ASP A 825 -11.43 16.06 0.61
CA ASP A 825 -10.91 14.79 1.11
C ASP A 825 -9.88 14.18 0.17
N GLY A 826 -8.76 13.68 0.73
CA GLY A 826 -7.71 13.02 -0.02
C GLY A 826 -6.76 13.95 -0.79
N PHE A 827 -6.96 15.27 -0.72
CA PHE A 827 -5.99 16.26 -1.18
C PHE A 827 -4.96 16.57 -0.10
N THR A 828 -3.72 16.87 -0.50
CA THR A 828 -2.69 17.40 0.40
C THR A 828 -2.98 18.86 0.76
N GLU A 829 -2.33 19.38 1.81
CA GLU A 829 -2.47 20.79 2.23
C GLU A 829 -2.19 21.77 1.07
N GLU A 830 -1.11 21.55 0.31
CA GLU A 830 -0.74 22.38 -0.85
C GLU A 830 -1.81 22.35 -1.96
N GLN A 831 -2.39 21.16 -2.21
CA GLN A 831 -3.45 21.00 -3.21
C GLN A 831 -4.74 21.69 -2.77
N ARG A 832 -5.11 21.57 -1.48
CA ARG A 832 -6.28 22.26 -0.91
C ARG A 832 -6.12 23.78 -1.00
N GLU A 833 -4.93 24.31 -0.70
CA GLU A 833 -4.65 25.74 -0.82
C GLU A 833 -4.87 26.24 -2.25
N LEU A 834 -4.37 25.50 -3.25
CA LEU A 834 -4.50 25.89 -4.65
C LEU A 834 -5.97 25.91 -5.10
N ILE A 835 -6.76 24.90 -4.75
CA ILE A 835 -8.19 24.85 -5.11
C ILE A 835 -8.96 25.96 -4.38
N LEU A 836 -8.67 26.18 -3.08
CA LEU A 836 -9.28 27.24 -2.29
C LEU A 836 -9.00 28.62 -2.89
N ARG A 837 -7.80 28.86 -3.40
CA ARG A 837 -7.48 30.07 -4.16
C ARG A 837 -8.45 30.31 -5.31
N PHE A 838 -8.77 29.28 -6.09
CA PHE A 838 -9.72 29.39 -7.19
C PHE A 838 -11.15 29.62 -6.72
N LEU A 839 -11.61 28.96 -5.65
CA LEU A 839 -12.91 29.23 -5.03
C LEU A 839 -13.05 30.72 -4.66
N VAL A 840 -12.02 31.29 -4.01
CA VAL A 840 -12.00 32.71 -3.60
C VAL A 840 -11.93 33.66 -4.80
N LEU A 841 -11.15 33.32 -5.83
CA LEU A 841 -11.05 34.13 -7.05
C LEU A 841 -12.39 34.19 -7.81
N ARG A 842 -13.12 33.06 -7.86
CA ARG A 842 -14.45 32.92 -8.49
C ARG A 842 -15.59 33.46 -7.64
N GLY A 843 -15.35 33.81 -6.37
CA GLY A 843 -16.35 34.38 -5.46
C GLY A 843 -17.24 33.33 -4.76
N ASN A 844 -16.84 32.06 -4.77
CA ASN A 844 -17.51 30.97 -4.05
C ASN A 844 -17.12 30.98 -2.56
N TYR A 845 -17.43 32.07 -1.85
CA TYR A 845 -17.00 32.29 -0.46
C TYR A 845 -17.60 31.28 0.52
N GLU A 846 -18.87 30.90 0.37
CA GLU A 846 -19.54 29.88 1.21
C GLU A 846 -18.81 28.53 1.19
N LYS A 847 -18.49 28.04 -0.02
CA LYS A 847 -17.77 26.77 -0.16
C LYS A 847 -16.32 26.86 0.33
N ALA A 848 -15.65 27.98 0.06
CA ALA A 848 -14.32 28.23 0.60
C ALA A 848 -14.32 28.34 2.13
N TYR A 849 -15.40 28.87 2.73
CA TYR A 849 -15.60 28.92 4.17
C TYR A 849 -15.76 27.51 4.76
N ALA A 850 -16.61 26.68 4.16
CA ALA A 850 -16.76 25.28 4.56
C ALA A 850 -15.43 24.50 4.54
N TRP A 851 -14.52 24.82 3.60
CA TRP A 851 -13.19 24.21 3.55
C TRP A 851 -12.27 24.66 4.70
N ILE A 852 -12.28 25.94 5.09
CA ILE A 852 -11.50 26.40 6.26
C ILE A 852 -12.16 25.99 7.58
N GLU A 853 -13.46 25.73 7.60
CA GLU A 853 -14.16 25.13 8.74
C GLU A 853 -13.70 23.69 8.95
N ALA A 854 -13.64 22.90 7.88
CA ALA A 854 -13.16 21.52 7.93
C ALA A 854 -11.66 21.40 8.21
N TYR A 855 -10.81 22.17 7.52
CA TYR A 855 -9.35 21.98 7.56
C TYR A 855 -8.56 23.08 8.29
N THR A 856 -9.26 24.02 8.95
CA THR A 856 -8.71 25.24 9.60
C THR A 856 -8.21 26.31 8.61
N PRO A 857 -8.11 27.60 8.99
CA PRO A 857 -7.65 28.65 8.09
C PRO A 857 -6.11 28.74 7.94
N TYR A 858 -5.34 27.94 8.68
CA TYR A 858 -3.89 28.18 8.84
C TYR A 858 -3.05 27.82 7.62
N PHE A 859 -3.53 26.89 6.77
CA PHE A 859 -2.87 26.46 5.54
C PHE A 859 -2.93 27.48 4.40
N VAL A 860 -3.71 28.55 4.55
CA VAL A 860 -4.00 29.50 3.47
C VAL A 860 -3.04 30.69 3.48
N GLU A 861 -2.55 31.09 2.30
CA GLU A 861 -1.78 32.33 2.10
C GLU A 861 -2.58 33.55 2.61
N ALA A 862 -1.90 34.45 3.34
CA ALA A 862 -2.53 35.61 3.98
C ALA A 862 -3.36 36.49 3.04
N LYS A 863 -2.97 36.60 1.76
CA LYS A 863 -3.69 37.42 0.77
C LYS A 863 -5.01 36.78 0.33
N ILE A 864 -5.03 35.46 0.19
CA ILE A 864 -6.23 34.70 -0.19
C ILE A 864 -7.17 34.65 1.00
N LEU A 865 -6.63 34.35 2.19
CA LEU A 865 -7.39 34.32 3.43
C LEU A 865 -8.02 35.69 3.74
N LEU A 866 -7.29 36.80 3.56
CA LEU A 866 -7.84 38.17 3.66
C LEU A 866 -9.08 38.35 2.79
N ARG A 867 -9.00 37.97 1.50
CA ARG A 867 -10.12 38.14 0.56
C ARG A 867 -11.31 37.24 0.90
N LEU A 868 -11.05 36.01 1.35
CA LEU A 868 -12.09 35.08 1.82
C LEU A 868 -12.79 35.66 3.05
N THR A 869 -12.03 35.99 4.10
CA THR A 869 -12.56 36.50 5.36
C THR A 869 -13.35 37.80 5.17
N ASP A 870 -12.83 38.74 4.37
CA ASP A 870 -13.54 39.99 4.06
C ASP A 870 -14.86 39.74 3.31
N GLY A 871 -14.86 38.82 2.34
CA GLY A 871 -16.05 38.40 1.60
C GLY A 871 -17.12 37.78 2.51
N VAL A 872 -16.72 36.88 3.41
CA VAL A 872 -17.62 36.21 4.36
C VAL A 872 -18.17 37.18 5.40
N ILE A 873 -17.34 38.08 5.95
CA ILE A 873 -17.78 39.14 6.89
C ILE A 873 -18.86 40.02 6.24
N THR A 874 -18.65 40.40 4.97
CA THR A 874 -19.59 41.24 4.22
C THR A 874 -20.95 40.57 4.00
N GLN A 875 -20.98 39.23 3.92
CA GLN A 875 -22.23 38.46 3.81
C GLN A 875 -22.97 38.32 5.14
N SER A 876 -22.27 38.46 6.27
CA SER A 876 -22.81 38.41 7.64
C SER A 876 -23.55 37.10 7.99
N VAL A 877 -23.22 35.99 7.30
CA VAL A 877 -23.84 34.66 7.53
C VAL A 877 -23.19 33.94 8.71
N HIS A 878 -21.86 34.04 8.85
CA HIS A 878 -21.04 33.31 9.83
C HIS A 878 -20.53 34.21 10.98
N GLU A 879 -21.29 35.25 11.33
CA GLU A 879 -20.84 36.25 12.30
C GLU A 879 -20.68 35.63 13.70
N GLY A 880 -19.54 35.89 14.36
CA GLY A 880 -19.23 35.36 15.69
C GLY A 880 -18.77 33.89 15.75
N GLU A 881 -18.71 33.17 14.62
CA GLU A 881 -18.18 31.80 14.60
C GLU A 881 -16.66 31.75 14.85
N ALA A 882 -16.20 30.71 15.56
CA ALA A 882 -14.80 30.56 15.97
C ALA A 882 -13.84 30.48 14.77
N VAL A 883 -14.26 29.85 13.67
CA VAL A 883 -13.45 29.70 12.45
C VAL A 883 -13.23 31.05 11.76
N LEU A 884 -14.29 31.84 11.60
CA LEU A 884 -14.19 33.19 11.04
C LEU A 884 -13.29 34.09 11.89
N TYR A 885 -13.42 34.00 13.23
CA TYR A 885 -12.55 34.71 14.16
C TYR A 885 -11.07 34.31 14.02
N ALA A 886 -10.77 33.01 13.99
CA ALA A 886 -9.41 32.52 13.79
C ALA A 886 -8.82 32.97 12.45
N ALA A 887 -9.62 32.98 11.38
CA ALA A 887 -9.19 33.46 10.07
C ALA A 887 -8.86 34.96 10.11
N ALA A 888 -9.74 35.78 10.68
CA ALA A 888 -9.52 37.23 10.86
C ALA A 888 -8.26 37.52 11.69
N LEU A 889 -8.07 36.79 12.80
CA LEU A 889 -6.91 36.95 13.67
C LEU A 889 -5.61 36.51 13.00
N THR A 890 -5.64 35.42 12.23
CA THR A 890 -4.47 34.91 11.49
C THR A 890 -4.00 35.91 10.45
N VAL A 891 -4.94 36.49 9.69
CA VAL A 891 -4.68 37.52 8.67
C VAL A 891 -4.07 38.76 9.34
N PHE A 892 -4.65 39.20 10.47
CA PHE A 892 -4.12 40.30 11.28
C PHE A 892 -2.69 40.06 11.78
N ARG A 893 -2.41 38.90 12.39
CA ARG A 893 -1.07 38.51 12.88
C ARG A 893 -0.03 38.47 11.77
N LYS A 894 -0.42 38.10 10.53
CA LYS A 894 0.42 38.15 9.33
C LYS A 894 0.56 39.57 8.73
N GLY A 895 0.00 40.60 9.37
CA GLY A 895 0.12 42.00 8.97
C GLY A 895 -0.70 42.37 7.72
N LYS A 896 -1.71 41.58 7.38
CA LYS A 896 -2.66 41.85 6.29
C LYS A 896 -4.01 42.10 6.93
N TYR A 897 -4.65 43.24 6.71
CA TYR A 897 -5.99 43.52 7.23
C TYR A 897 -6.57 44.75 6.53
N ASN A 898 -7.88 44.90 6.57
CA ASN A 898 -8.61 46.05 6.07
C ASN A 898 -9.62 46.53 7.14
N GLY A 899 -10.42 47.55 6.82
CA GLY A 899 -11.38 48.10 7.77
C GLY A 899 -12.41 47.08 8.26
N GLY A 900 -12.96 46.25 7.36
CA GLY A 900 -13.98 45.24 7.70
C GLY A 900 -13.47 44.17 8.67
N ILE A 901 -12.25 43.65 8.46
CA ILE A 901 -11.62 42.70 9.40
C ILE A 901 -11.36 43.34 10.75
N LEU A 902 -10.86 44.58 10.79
CA LEU A 902 -10.60 45.28 12.05
C LEU A 902 -11.88 45.56 12.82
N GLU A 903 -12.96 45.95 12.14
CA GLU A 903 -14.27 46.13 12.77
C GLU A 903 -14.80 44.82 13.37
N TYR A 904 -14.66 43.71 12.64
CA TYR A 904 -15.01 42.38 13.14
C TYR A 904 -14.17 42.01 14.37
N LEU A 905 -12.84 42.20 14.33
CA LEU A 905 -11.96 41.91 15.46
C LEU A 905 -12.28 42.80 16.67
N VAL A 906 -12.62 44.08 16.50
CA VAL A 906 -13.04 44.94 17.61
C VAL A 906 -14.26 44.37 18.35
N ARG A 907 -15.18 43.72 17.64
CA ARG A 907 -16.38 43.11 18.24
C ARG A 907 -16.10 41.78 18.94
N TYR A 908 -15.29 40.91 18.34
CA TYR A 908 -15.16 39.51 18.77
C TYR A 908 -13.81 39.13 19.40
N ALA A 909 -12.78 39.99 19.33
CA ALA A 909 -11.44 39.63 19.80
C ALA A 909 -11.40 39.28 21.28
N THR A 910 -10.79 38.15 21.59
CA THR A 910 -10.46 37.66 22.93
C THR A 910 -8.96 37.35 23.00
N GLY A 911 -8.40 37.25 24.19
CA GLY A 911 -6.98 36.95 24.37
C GLY A 911 -6.29 37.88 25.37
N THR A 912 -4.96 37.99 25.26
CA THR A 912 -4.15 38.81 26.16
C THR A 912 -4.39 40.31 25.95
N THR A 913 -4.16 41.11 26.98
CA THR A 913 -4.27 42.57 26.92
C THR A 913 -3.38 43.15 25.81
N LYS A 914 -2.20 42.54 25.61
CA LYS A 914 -1.27 42.92 24.54
C LYS A 914 -1.88 42.75 23.15
N GLU A 915 -2.51 41.61 22.88
CA GLU A 915 -3.13 41.32 21.57
C GLU A 915 -4.33 42.24 21.30
N LEU A 916 -5.19 42.44 22.31
CA LEU A 916 -6.31 43.38 22.23
C LEU A 916 -5.82 44.81 21.97
N ARG A 917 -4.71 45.24 22.61
CA ARG A 917 -4.06 46.53 22.37
C ARG A 917 -3.54 46.66 20.95
N ASP A 918 -2.89 45.62 20.43
CA ASP A 918 -2.35 45.63 19.06
C ASP A 918 -3.50 45.80 18.03
N ILE A 919 -4.64 45.13 18.24
CA ILE A 919 -5.86 45.29 17.43
C ILE A 919 -6.41 46.72 17.57
N TRP A 920 -6.53 47.23 18.80
CA TRP A 920 -7.01 48.59 19.07
C TRP A 920 -6.17 49.64 18.32
N LYS A 921 -4.84 49.52 18.36
CA LYS A 921 -3.92 50.44 17.69
C LYS A 921 -4.14 50.45 16.17
N ALA A 922 -4.31 49.27 15.58
CA ALA A 922 -4.60 49.15 14.15
C ALA A 922 -5.98 49.73 13.81
N ALA A 923 -7.03 49.41 14.58
CA ALA A 923 -8.38 49.91 14.38
C ALA A 923 -8.47 51.45 14.48
N ARG A 924 -7.77 52.06 15.46
CA ARG A 924 -7.68 53.52 15.59
C ARG A 924 -7.01 54.19 14.40
N SER A 925 -5.98 53.56 13.82
CA SER A 925 -5.34 54.08 12.60
C SER A 925 -6.24 54.02 11.35
N PHE A 926 -7.29 53.19 11.39
CA PHE A 926 -8.34 53.08 10.37
C PHE A 926 -9.61 53.88 10.71
N GLU A 927 -9.58 54.70 11.76
CA GLU A 927 -10.72 55.50 12.24
C GLU A 927 -11.96 54.66 12.62
N ILE A 928 -11.76 53.40 13.03
CA ILE A 928 -12.83 52.51 13.49
C ILE A 928 -13.18 52.83 14.95
N ASP A 929 -14.46 52.73 15.29
CA ASP A 929 -14.94 52.86 16.66
C ASP A 929 -14.40 51.71 17.52
N CYS A 930 -13.66 52.06 18.56
CA CYS A 930 -13.02 51.11 19.46
C CYS A 930 -13.60 51.16 20.88
N TYR A 931 -14.79 51.75 21.09
CA TYR A 931 -15.36 51.96 22.42
C TYR A 931 -15.43 50.65 23.23
N SER A 932 -16.07 49.62 22.68
CA SER A 932 -16.23 48.31 23.33
C SER A 932 -14.90 47.61 23.63
N LEU A 933 -13.96 47.68 22.69
CA LEU A 933 -12.62 47.11 22.86
C LEU A 933 -11.83 47.88 23.92
N SER A 934 -11.97 49.20 23.99
CA SER A 934 -11.32 50.04 25.01
C SER A 934 -11.83 49.68 26.41
N GLU A 935 -13.14 49.53 26.56
CA GLU A 935 -13.77 49.06 27.81
C GLU A 935 -13.20 47.70 28.23
N LYS A 936 -13.16 46.74 27.29
CA LYS A 936 -12.66 45.39 27.53
C LYS A 936 -11.19 45.38 27.95
N ILE A 937 -10.33 46.14 27.28
CA ILE A 937 -8.91 46.25 27.62
C ILE A 937 -8.76 46.82 29.04
N LEU A 938 -9.44 47.93 29.36
CA LEU A 938 -9.34 48.55 30.68
C LEU A 938 -9.82 47.62 31.80
N LEU A 939 -10.94 46.94 31.59
CA LEU A 939 -11.46 45.93 32.52
C LEU A 939 -10.47 44.78 32.72
N GLN A 940 -9.87 44.29 31.64
CA GLN A 940 -8.90 43.21 31.69
C GLN A 940 -7.62 43.63 32.41
N MET A 941 -7.14 44.86 32.19
CA MET A 941 -5.99 45.44 32.91
C MET A 941 -6.26 45.58 34.41
N LEU A 942 -7.45 46.07 34.79
CA LEU A 942 -7.86 46.14 36.20
C LEU A 942 -8.01 44.74 36.81
N PHE A 943 -8.44 43.76 36.02
CA PHE A 943 -8.60 42.38 36.47
C PHE A 943 -7.26 41.66 36.66
N SER A 944 -6.37 41.72 35.67
CA SER A 944 -5.14 40.93 35.63
C SER A 944 -3.90 41.66 36.16
N GLY A 945 -3.95 42.98 36.30
CA GLY A 945 -2.79 43.81 36.60
C GLY A 945 -1.83 43.96 35.40
N ALA A 946 -2.17 43.45 34.22
CA ALA A 946 -1.36 43.60 33.02
C ALA A 946 -1.26 45.07 32.60
N PHE A 947 -0.08 45.47 32.11
CA PHE A 947 0.18 46.84 31.69
C PHE A 947 0.56 46.93 30.20
N VAL A 948 -0.01 47.91 29.49
CA VAL A 948 0.37 48.28 28.12
C VAL A 948 0.71 49.77 28.07
N GLY A 949 1.69 50.14 27.24
CA GLY A 949 2.15 51.54 27.15
C GLY A 949 1.07 52.54 26.73
N GLU A 950 0.17 52.13 25.84
CA GLU A 950 -0.94 52.95 25.34
C GLU A 950 -2.15 53.01 26.31
N ARG A 951 -2.03 52.55 27.56
CA ARG A 951 -3.13 52.55 28.56
C ARG A 951 -3.86 53.89 28.62
N MET A 952 -3.10 54.98 28.69
CA MET A 952 -3.68 56.32 28.83
C MET A 952 -4.32 56.83 27.54
N ASP A 953 -3.83 56.44 26.36
CA ASP A 953 -4.50 56.73 25.09
C ASP A 953 -5.84 56.00 24.97
N ILE A 954 -5.87 54.73 25.39
CA ILE A 954 -7.08 53.90 25.42
C ILE A 954 -8.09 54.50 26.40
N PHE A 955 -7.64 54.88 27.60
CA PHE A 955 -8.48 55.52 28.61
C PHE A 955 -9.04 56.87 28.15
N ARG A 956 -8.18 57.77 27.62
CA ARG A 956 -8.60 59.05 27.04
C ARG A 956 -9.68 58.87 25.98
N TYR A 957 -9.50 57.90 25.09
CA TYR A 957 -10.46 57.61 24.04
C TYR A 957 -11.78 57.10 24.63
N TYR A 958 -11.75 56.15 25.56
CA TYR A 958 -12.93 55.61 26.22
C TYR A 958 -13.76 56.70 26.92
N VAL A 959 -13.10 57.58 27.69
CA VAL A 959 -13.77 58.72 28.34
C VAL A 959 -14.37 59.69 27.32
N SER A 960 -13.66 59.98 26.22
CA SER A 960 -14.13 60.90 25.17
C SER A 960 -15.42 60.43 24.48
N GLN A 961 -15.72 59.13 24.53
CA GLN A 961 -16.92 58.53 23.94
C GLN A 961 -18.08 58.34 24.95
N GLY A 962 -17.89 58.71 26.21
CA GLY A 962 -18.87 58.50 27.28
C GLY A 962 -18.62 57.20 28.05
N ALA A 963 -17.59 57.21 28.90
CA ALA A 963 -17.22 56.06 29.73
C ALA A 963 -18.32 55.64 30.71
N ARG A 964 -18.35 54.35 31.05
CA ARG A 964 -19.14 53.87 32.19
C ARG A 964 -18.47 54.33 33.49
N GLN A 965 -19.23 55.05 34.31
CA GLN A 965 -18.78 55.67 35.55
C GLN A 965 -17.96 54.71 36.44
N GLU A 966 -18.46 53.50 36.73
CA GLU A 966 -17.78 52.52 37.57
C GLU A 966 -16.36 52.15 37.08
N ILE A 967 -16.18 52.06 35.75
CA ILE A 967 -14.90 51.67 35.12
C ILE A 967 -13.95 52.86 35.12
N GLU A 968 -14.48 54.04 34.78
CA GLU A 968 -13.75 55.31 34.85
C GLU A 968 -13.19 55.53 36.27
N GLU A 969 -14.06 55.47 37.27
CA GLU A 969 -13.70 55.60 38.69
C GLU A 969 -12.66 54.55 39.10
N ALA A 970 -12.84 53.27 38.75
CA ALA A 970 -11.90 52.23 39.10
C ALA A 970 -10.50 52.44 38.47
N VAL A 971 -10.43 52.93 37.23
CA VAL A 971 -9.15 53.28 36.59
C VAL A 971 -8.48 54.46 37.32
N LEU A 972 -9.24 55.47 37.71
CA LEU A 972 -8.71 56.64 38.44
C LEU A 972 -8.25 56.26 39.85
N VAL A 973 -9.03 55.46 40.57
CA VAL A 973 -8.72 54.94 41.91
C VAL A 973 -7.45 54.09 41.88
N GLN A 974 -7.36 53.13 40.95
CA GLN A 974 -6.17 52.30 40.79
C GLN A 974 -4.93 53.13 40.42
N SER A 975 -5.06 54.09 39.51
CA SER A 975 -3.94 54.95 39.11
C SER A 975 -3.49 55.88 40.25
N SER A 976 -4.44 56.37 41.04
CA SER A 976 -4.16 57.20 42.23
C SER A 976 -3.47 56.39 43.33
N TYR A 977 -3.89 55.14 43.55
CA TYR A 977 -3.23 54.23 44.48
C TYR A 977 -1.80 53.91 44.05
N ASP A 978 -1.60 53.56 42.76
CA ASP A 978 -0.27 53.32 42.20
C ASP A 978 0.65 54.55 42.31
N TYR A 979 0.12 55.77 42.13
CA TYR A 979 0.89 57.01 42.26
C TYR A 979 1.19 57.41 43.71
N PHE A 980 0.17 57.38 44.58
CA PHE A 980 0.29 57.88 45.94
C PHE A 980 0.96 56.87 46.88
N CYS A 981 0.47 55.62 46.93
CA CYS A 981 0.95 54.60 47.86
C CYS A 981 2.19 53.86 47.35
N ARG A 982 2.34 53.67 46.04
CA ARG A 982 3.45 52.90 45.43
C ARG A 982 4.48 53.72 44.68
N GLU A 983 4.32 55.04 44.69
CA GLU A 983 5.23 55.99 44.07
C GLU A 983 5.50 55.74 42.57
N LYS A 984 4.53 55.13 41.85
CA LYS A 984 4.64 54.93 40.39
C LYS A 984 4.31 56.23 39.65
N ILE A 985 5.09 56.54 38.62
CA ILE A 985 4.83 57.71 37.76
C ILE A 985 3.50 57.52 37.01
N THR A 986 2.66 58.55 37.01
CA THR A 986 1.35 58.59 36.34
C THR A 986 1.21 59.84 35.46
N GLU A 987 0.41 59.76 34.40
CA GLU A 987 0.17 60.88 33.48
C GLU A 987 -0.77 61.95 34.06
N GLU A 988 -0.50 63.22 33.73
CA GLU A 988 -1.27 64.40 34.13
C GLU A 988 -2.78 64.29 33.81
N TYR A 989 -3.13 63.56 32.75
CA TYR A 989 -4.52 63.34 32.36
C TYR A 989 -5.38 62.73 33.46
N VAL A 990 -4.81 61.86 34.31
CA VAL A 990 -5.54 61.22 35.42
C VAL A 990 -6.06 62.27 36.39
N PHE A 991 -5.24 63.25 36.77
CA PHE A 991 -5.63 64.31 37.70
C PHE A 991 -6.66 65.27 37.09
N ARG A 992 -6.52 65.57 35.79
CA ARG A 992 -7.52 66.32 35.04
C ARG A 992 -8.88 65.61 35.03
N GLU A 993 -8.89 64.29 34.89
CA GLU A 993 -10.14 63.53 34.91
C GLU A 993 -10.74 63.38 36.32
N ILE A 994 -9.91 63.23 37.37
CA ILE A 994 -10.38 63.30 38.77
C ILE A 994 -11.14 64.60 39.02
N ARG A 995 -10.60 65.73 38.56
CA ARG A 995 -11.27 67.03 38.62
C ARG A 995 -12.60 67.02 37.87
N ASN A 996 -12.64 66.47 36.66
CA ASN A 996 -13.87 66.40 35.86
C ASN A 996 -14.94 65.55 36.55
N CYS A 997 -14.59 64.39 37.11
CA CYS A 997 -15.49 63.54 37.92
C CYS A 997 -16.05 64.31 39.11
N TYR A 998 -15.20 65.02 39.86
CA TYR A 998 -15.66 65.84 40.99
C TYR A 998 -16.63 66.95 40.55
N LEU A 999 -16.34 67.65 39.44
CA LEU A 999 -17.20 68.70 38.90
C LEU A 999 -18.54 68.15 38.36
N ARG A 1000 -18.57 66.89 37.91
CA ARG A 1000 -19.80 66.15 37.57
C ARG A 1000 -20.66 65.81 38.79
N GLY A 1001 -20.13 65.99 40.01
CA GLY A 1001 -20.79 65.64 41.26
C GLY A 1001 -20.66 64.16 41.63
N GLU A 1002 -19.72 63.45 41.03
CA GLU A 1002 -19.42 62.04 41.31
C GLU A 1002 -18.63 61.92 42.63
N GLU A 1003 -18.78 60.80 43.33
CA GLU A 1003 -18.10 60.57 44.61
C GLU A 1003 -16.60 60.32 44.37
N THR A 1004 -15.77 61.33 44.67
CA THR A 1004 -14.32 61.19 44.56
C THR A 1004 -13.76 60.47 45.79
N GLN A 1005 -13.07 59.35 45.58
CA GLN A 1005 -12.47 58.59 46.68
C GLN A 1005 -11.29 59.30 47.33
N ARG A 1006 -11.06 59.02 48.63
CA ARG A 1006 -9.95 59.61 49.41
C ARG A 1006 -8.60 59.47 48.72
N ILE A 1007 -8.30 58.31 48.14
CA ILE A 1007 -7.02 58.08 47.45
C ILE A 1007 -6.84 58.97 46.22
N CYS A 1008 -7.91 59.23 45.45
CA CYS A 1008 -7.90 60.17 44.34
C CYS A 1008 -7.64 61.60 44.81
N LYS A 1009 -8.24 62.00 45.95
CA LYS A 1009 -8.00 63.33 46.55
C LYS A 1009 -6.54 63.48 47.01
N LEU A 1010 -6.00 62.49 47.72
CA LEU A 1010 -4.61 62.47 48.19
C LEU A 1010 -3.61 62.49 47.04
N ALA A 1011 -3.83 61.68 46.00
CA ALA A 1011 -3.02 61.68 44.79
C ALA A 1011 -3.07 63.03 44.05
N TYR A 1012 -4.26 63.64 43.94
CA TYR A 1012 -4.43 64.97 43.36
C TYR A 1012 -3.66 66.03 44.15
N LEU A 1013 -3.73 66.01 45.48
CA LEU A 1013 -2.96 66.91 46.34
C LEU A 1013 -1.45 66.65 46.27
N LYS A 1014 -0.99 65.41 46.12
CA LYS A 1014 0.44 65.13 45.95
C LYS A 1014 0.96 65.68 44.61
N PHE A 1015 0.21 65.49 43.53
CA PHE A 1015 0.60 65.93 42.19
C PHE A 1015 0.82 67.44 42.08
N TYR A 1016 -0.12 68.26 42.55
CA TYR A 1016 0.03 69.72 42.47
C TYR A 1016 1.01 70.28 43.51
N ALA A 1017 1.35 69.54 44.57
CA ALA A 1017 2.39 69.93 45.52
C ALA A 1017 3.76 69.79 44.87
N GLU A 1018 3.96 68.70 44.12
CA GLU A 1018 5.17 68.44 43.34
C GLU A 1018 5.26 69.32 42.07
N ASN A 1019 4.14 69.81 41.54
CA ASN A 1019 4.05 70.55 40.27
C ASN A 1019 3.29 71.88 40.40
N LYS A 1020 3.72 72.76 41.31
CA LYS A 1020 3.04 74.05 41.58
C LYS A 1020 2.89 74.95 40.36
N ASP A 1021 3.81 74.88 39.42
CA ASP A 1021 3.78 75.64 38.17
C ASP A 1021 2.58 75.30 37.27
N LYS A 1022 1.96 74.13 37.49
CA LYS A 1022 0.80 73.65 36.76
C LYS A 1022 -0.54 73.95 37.45
N LEU A 1023 -0.53 74.50 38.66
CA LEU A 1023 -1.74 74.78 39.43
C LEU A 1023 -2.51 75.97 38.82
N GLU A 1024 -3.69 75.72 38.27
CA GLU A 1024 -4.57 76.78 37.76
C GLU A 1024 -5.52 77.31 38.86
N ARG A 1025 -6.04 78.54 38.71
CA ARG A 1025 -6.99 79.13 39.67
C ARG A 1025 -8.23 78.27 39.94
N GLU A 1026 -8.67 77.52 38.94
CA GLU A 1026 -9.83 76.65 39.09
C GLU A 1026 -9.49 75.39 39.91
N ASP A 1027 -8.24 74.97 39.92
CA ASP A 1027 -7.72 73.84 40.70
C ASP A 1027 -7.50 74.23 42.18
N GLU A 1028 -7.12 75.49 42.45
CA GLU A 1028 -6.94 76.02 43.82
C GLU A 1028 -8.18 75.78 44.71
N THR A 1029 -9.37 75.90 44.14
CA THR A 1029 -10.62 75.68 44.89
C THR A 1029 -10.80 74.20 45.26
N LEU A 1030 -10.44 73.30 44.34
CA LEU A 1030 -10.54 71.86 44.53
C LEU A 1030 -9.48 71.35 45.51
N VAL A 1031 -8.24 71.83 45.36
CA VAL A 1031 -7.14 71.63 46.31
C VAL A 1031 -7.55 72.08 47.71
N ARG A 1032 -8.14 73.27 47.85
CA ARG A 1032 -8.63 73.78 49.14
C ARG A 1032 -9.66 72.83 49.76
N ASN A 1033 -10.67 72.42 48.99
CA ASN A 1033 -11.73 71.53 49.48
C ASN A 1033 -11.17 70.17 49.93
N PHE A 1034 -10.28 69.58 49.14
CA PHE A 1034 -9.65 68.29 49.49
C PHE A 1034 -8.74 68.42 50.71
N LEU A 1035 -7.95 69.50 50.83
CA LEU A 1035 -7.13 69.77 52.01
C LEU A 1035 -7.98 69.98 53.26
N GLU A 1036 -9.06 70.76 53.18
CA GLU A 1036 -9.98 70.96 54.31
C GLU A 1036 -10.57 69.64 54.82
N GLU A 1037 -10.89 68.71 53.91
CA GLU A 1037 -11.35 67.37 54.26
C GLU A 1037 -10.26 66.55 54.96
N MET A 1038 -9.04 66.53 54.42
CA MET A 1038 -7.92 65.80 55.05
C MET A 1038 -7.56 66.37 56.42
N MET A 1039 -7.58 67.69 56.59
CA MET A 1039 -7.35 68.35 57.88
C MET A 1039 -8.45 68.04 58.90
N LYS A 1040 -9.73 67.98 58.47
CA LYS A 1040 -10.85 67.53 59.33
C LYS A 1040 -10.71 66.09 59.79
N ASP A 1041 -10.17 65.22 58.93
CA ASP A 1041 -9.86 63.82 59.24
C ASP A 1041 -8.55 63.67 60.05
N HIS A 1042 -7.93 64.77 60.48
CA HIS A 1042 -6.65 64.81 61.19
C HIS A 1042 -5.52 64.09 60.45
N ILE A 1043 -5.49 64.18 59.12
CA ILE A 1043 -4.39 63.66 58.29
C ILE A 1043 -3.39 64.78 58.05
N HIS A 1044 -2.11 64.57 58.39
CA HIS A 1044 -1.05 65.55 58.18
C HIS A 1044 0.13 64.93 57.43
N LEU A 1045 0.33 65.35 56.18
CA LEU A 1045 1.43 64.91 55.33
C LEU A 1045 2.38 66.08 55.06
N ASN A 1046 3.68 65.83 54.94
CA ASN A 1046 4.71 66.85 54.76
C ASN A 1046 4.45 67.71 53.52
N PHE A 1047 4.03 67.10 52.41
CA PHE A 1047 3.76 67.85 51.18
C PHE A 1047 2.57 68.81 51.30
N PHE A 1048 1.73 68.71 52.35
CA PHE A 1048 0.66 69.70 52.59
C PHE A 1048 1.23 71.10 52.85
N ARG A 1049 2.47 71.20 53.35
CA ARG A 1049 3.16 72.48 53.58
C ARG A 1049 3.33 73.31 52.32
N GLU A 1050 3.34 72.66 51.16
CA GLU A 1050 3.41 73.33 49.86
C GLU A 1050 2.17 74.20 49.57
N TYR A 1051 1.08 74.03 50.32
CA TYR A 1051 -0.20 74.72 50.14
C TYR A 1051 -0.52 75.78 51.19
N GLN A 1052 0.47 76.27 51.96
CA GLN A 1052 0.25 77.29 53.01
C GLN A 1052 -0.49 78.54 52.51
N ASP A 1053 -0.25 78.96 51.27
CA ASP A 1053 -0.95 80.09 50.65
C ASP A 1053 -2.43 79.79 50.34
N CYS A 1054 -2.77 78.52 50.15
CA CYS A 1054 -4.11 78.08 49.74
C CYS A 1054 -5.06 77.89 50.91
N LEU A 1055 -4.55 77.45 52.08
CA LEU A 1055 -5.34 77.12 53.26
C LEU A 1055 -4.68 77.63 54.56
N PRO A 1056 -5.22 78.70 55.20
CA PRO A 1056 -4.67 79.26 56.44
C PRO A 1056 -4.62 78.27 57.63
N GLN A 1057 -5.49 77.25 57.66
CA GLN A 1057 -5.49 76.24 58.73
C GLN A 1057 -4.22 75.37 58.74
N LEU A 1058 -3.42 75.37 57.65
CA LEU A 1058 -2.13 74.67 57.62
C LEU A 1058 -1.08 75.31 58.54
N GLN A 1059 -1.34 76.49 59.12
CA GLN A 1059 -0.49 77.05 60.17
C GLN A 1059 -0.35 76.10 61.38
N GLU A 1060 -1.35 75.24 61.66
CA GLU A 1060 -1.27 74.23 62.72
C GLU A 1060 -0.15 73.20 62.50
N MET A 1061 0.33 73.05 61.26
CA MET A 1061 1.42 72.14 60.90
C MET A 1061 2.81 72.79 60.95
N LYS A 1062 2.92 74.13 61.12
CA LYS A 1062 4.19 74.86 61.07
C LYS A 1062 5.20 74.35 62.11
N ASP A 1063 4.70 74.02 63.30
CA ASP A 1063 5.52 73.58 64.44
C ASP A 1063 5.71 72.05 64.51
N LYS A 1064 5.06 71.29 63.62
CA LYS A 1064 5.03 69.83 63.65
C LYS A 1064 6.05 69.23 62.68
N THR A 1065 6.97 68.41 63.15
CA THR A 1065 7.83 67.54 62.34
C THR A 1065 7.10 66.23 62.07
N ILE A 1066 6.89 65.88 60.79
CA ILE A 1066 6.13 64.68 60.41
C ILE A 1066 7.07 63.61 59.88
N VAL A 1067 7.00 62.42 60.49
CA VAL A 1067 7.60 61.19 59.97
C VAL A 1067 6.53 60.49 59.14
N GLU A 1068 6.81 60.30 57.85
CA GLU A 1068 5.98 59.48 56.97
C GLU A 1068 6.64 58.13 56.77
N TYR A 1069 5.84 57.07 56.74
CA TYR A 1069 6.31 55.71 56.56
C TYR A 1069 5.46 55.00 55.52
N HIS A 1070 6.11 54.39 54.54
CA HIS A 1070 5.45 53.72 53.42
C HIS A 1070 5.77 52.23 53.46
N THR A 1071 4.73 51.41 53.54
CA THR A 1071 4.83 49.95 53.53
C THR A 1071 3.66 49.31 52.79
N ARG A 1072 3.61 47.97 52.76
CA ARG A 1072 2.49 47.20 52.22
C ARG A 1072 1.24 47.41 53.09
N GLY A 1073 0.08 47.39 52.45
CA GLY A 1073 -1.21 47.45 53.14
C GLY A 1073 -1.41 46.29 54.12
N GLY A 1074 -2.25 46.51 55.14
CA GLY A 1074 -2.61 45.48 56.13
C GLY A 1074 -1.63 45.30 57.30
N VAL A 1075 -0.52 46.05 57.32
CA VAL A 1075 0.46 46.05 58.41
C VAL A 1075 0.13 47.16 59.42
N ARG A 1076 0.43 46.97 60.71
CA ARG A 1076 0.41 48.07 61.68
C ARG A 1076 1.82 48.58 61.91
N ALA A 1077 2.05 49.87 61.65
CA ALA A 1077 3.33 50.51 61.91
C ALA A 1077 3.38 51.09 63.33
N ARG A 1078 4.38 50.68 64.11
CA ARG A 1078 4.63 51.22 65.44
C ARG A 1078 5.98 51.93 65.46
N ILE A 1079 5.95 53.21 65.83
CA ILE A 1079 7.16 54.02 65.95
C ILE A 1079 7.64 54.01 67.39
N HIS A 1080 8.89 53.62 67.58
CA HIS A 1080 9.62 53.70 68.84
C HIS A 1080 10.55 54.91 68.76
N TYR A 1081 10.42 55.86 69.66
CA TYR A 1081 11.24 57.08 69.63
C TYR A 1081 11.76 57.46 71.01
N VAL A 1082 12.89 58.15 71.03
CA VAL A 1082 13.54 58.67 72.24
C VAL A 1082 14.16 60.03 71.97
N MET A 1083 14.07 60.93 72.95
CA MET A 1083 14.73 62.23 72.91
C MET A 1083 16.16 62.10 73.44
N MET A 1084 17.15 62.52 72.65
CA MET A 1084 18.56 62.47 73.04
C MET A 1084 18.94 63.76 73.77
N HIS A 1085 19.41 63.63 75.02
CA HIS A 1085 20.00 64.75 75.76
C HIS A 1085 21.46 64.98 75.34
N GLU A 1086 21.95 66.22 75.44
CA GLU A 1086 23.31 66.66 75.07
C GLU A 1086 24.45 65.83 75.73
N ASN A 1087 24.15 65.14 76.84
CA ASN A 1087 25.09 64.31 77.60
C ASN A 1087 25.17 62.84 77.15
N GLY A 1088 24.41 62.43 76.13
CA GLY A 1088 24.42 61.06 75.58
C GLY A 1088 23.72 60.00 76.44
N GLN A 1089 22.97 60.40 77.47
CA GLN A 1089 22.07 59.52 78.22
C GLN A 1089 20.68 59.58 77.59
N ALA A 1090 20.16 58.44 77.15
CA ALA A 1090 18.82 58.31 76.57
C ALA A 1090 17.83 57.84 77.64
N GLU A 1091 16.61 58.36 77.61
CA GLU A 1091 15.48 57.77 78.34
C GLU A 1091 15.05 56.43 77.69
N ASP A 1092 14.10 55.71 78.31
CA ASP A 1092 13.51 54.53 77.68
C ASP A 1092 12.71 54.95 76.43
N TYR A 1093 12.80 54.15 75.36
CA TYR A 1093 12.02 54.40 74.13
C TYR A 1093 10.52 54.43 74.43
N LEU A 1094 9.87 55.51 74.01
CA LEU A 1094 8.42 55.59 73.94
C LEU A 1094 7.95 54.91 72.67
N SER A 1095 6.78 54.27 72.70
CA SER A 1095 6.25 53.53 71.56
C SER A 1095 4.80 53.90 71.30
N GLU A 1096 4.48 54.31 70.08
CA GLU A 1096 3.12 54.67 69.67
C GLU A 1096 2.80 54.11 68.28
N TYR A 1097 1.53 53.80 68.03
CA TYR A 1097 1.09 53.44 66.68
C TYR A 1097 1.05 54.67 65.79
N MET A 1098 1.59 54.55 64.58
CA MET A 1098 1.48 55.59 63.57
C MET A 1098 0.06 55.61 63.00
N GLN A 1099 -0.41 56.78 62.58
CA GLN A 1099 -1.74 56.93 62.01
C GLN A 1099 -1.70 56.55 60.52
N GLU A 1100 -2.55 55.62 60.12
CA GLU A 1100 -2.67 55.23 58.71
C GLU A 1100 -3.49 56.28 57.94
N VAL A 1101 -2.92 56.78 56.85
CA VAL A 1101 -3.60 57.66 55.89
C VAL A 1101 -4.43 56.83 54.93
N TYR A 1102 -3.78 55.90 54.24
CA TYR A 1102 -4.39 55.05 53.24
C TYR A 1102 -3.49 53.84 52.94
N SER A 1103 -3.99 52.63 53.19
CA SER A 1103 -3.45 51.33 52.77
C SER A 1103 -1.91 51.25 52.70
N GLY A 1104 -1.25 51.37 53.86
CA GLY A 1104 0.21 51.23 53.97
C GLY A 1104 1.00 52.54 54.04
N VAL A 1105 0.35 53.70 53.88
CA VAL A 1105 0.97 55.02 54.12
C VAL A 1105 0.61 55.49 55.52
N PHE A 1106 1.62 55.66 56.37
CA PHE A 1106 1.48 56.08 57.76
C PHE A 1106 2.17 57.40 58.01
N PHE A 1107 1.69 58.15 58.99
CA PHE A 1107 2.40 59.31 59.49
C PHE A 1107 2.35 59.41 61.01
N LYS A 1108 3.34 60.07 61.57
CA LYS A 1108 3.36 60.52 62.96
C LYS A 1108 3.93 61.93 63.06
N GLU A 1109 3.21 62.79 63.77
CA GLU A 1109 3.66 64.14 64.08
C GLU A 1109 4.39 64.20 65.43
N PHE A 1110 5.46 64.98 65.46
CA PHE A 1110 6.22 65.34 66.65
C PHE A 1110 6.34 66.85 66.72
N VAL A 1111 6.31 67.44 67.91
CA VAL A 1111 6.71 68.83 68.11
C VAL A 1111 8.13 68.79 68.64
N LEU A 1112 9.09 69.12 67.77
CA LEU A 1112 10.51 69.22 68.14
C LEU A 1112 10.90 70.68 68.33
N PHE A 1113 11.70 70.93 69.35
CA PHE A 1113 12.31 72.23 69.61
C PHE A 1113 13.76 72.30 69.13
N PHE A 1114 14.29 73.51 68.98
CA PHE A 1114 15.65 73.75 68.51
C PHE A 1114 16.69 73.07 69.43
N GLY A 1115 17.59 72.30 68.81
CA GLY A 1115 18.61 71.52 69.52
C GLY A 1115 18.14 70.13 69.95
N GLU A 1116 16.84 69.84 69.92
CA GLU A 1116 16.33 68.50 70.20
C GLU A 1116 16.64 67.54 69.05
N ASN A 1117 17.05 66.33 69.43
CA ASN A 1117 17.31 65.22 68.52
C ASN A 1117 16.47 64.02 68.93
N LEU A 1118 15.52 63.65 68.09
CA LEU A 1118 14.66 62.49 68.26
C LEU A 1118 15.22 61.34 67.44
N GLN A 1119 15.66 60.27 68.11
CA GLN A 1119 15.98 59.02 67.44
C GLN A 1119 14.76 58.12 67.43
N TYR A 1120 14.44 57.57 66.27
CA TYR A 1120 13.32 56.65 66.14
C TYR A 1120 13.66 55.42 65.32
N TYR A 1121 12.89 54.37 65.55
CA TYR A 1121 12.80 53.25 64.65
C TYR A 1121 11.35 52.78 64.54
N ILE A 1122 11.00 52.21 63.40
CA ILE A 1122 9.66 51.75 63.06
C ILE A 1122 9.71 50.23 63.02
N MET A 1123 8.72 49.62 63.68
CA MET A 1123 8.46 48.20 63.60
C MET A 1123 7.14 47.94 62.89
N GLU A 1124 7.16 46.97 62.00
CA GLU A 1124 5.98 46.42 61.36
C GLU A 1124 5.46 45.25 62.19
N GLU A 1125 4.22 45.36 62.66
CA GLU A 1125 3.50 44.28 63.33
C GLU A 1125 2.57 43.59 62.31
N SER A 1126 2.89 42.34 61.97
CA SER A 1126 2.06 41.43 61.17
C SER A 1126 1.53 40.27 62.05
N GLU A 1127 0.55 39.49 61.59
CA GLU A 1127 -0.05 38.42 62.43
C GLU A 1127 0.96 37.36 62.94
N ASN A 1128 2.12 37.21 62.30
CA ASN A 1128 3.10 36.17 62.64
C ASN A 1128 4.50 36.67 63.03
N GLU A 1129 4.88 37.92 62.72
CA GLU A 1129 6.22 38.46 62.99
C GLU A 1129 6.21 39.99 63.27
N GLU A 1130 7.07 40.43 64.18
CA GLU A 1130 7.44 41.84 64.38
C GLU A 1130 8.81 42.08 63.72
N GLN A 1131 8.87 43.00 62.76
CA GLN A 1131 10.10 43.29 62.03
C GLN A 1131 10.49 44.76 62.18
N LEU A 1132 11.74 45.01 62.59
CA LEU A 1132 12.37 46.32 62.49
C LEU A 1132 12.61 46.66 61.00
N THR A 1133 12.03 47.74 60.52
CA THR A 1133 12.09 48.10 59.09
C THR A 1133 12.86 49.37 58.82
N GLU A 1134 12.61 50.43 59.58
CA GLU A 1134 13.24 51.73 59.37
C GLU A 1134 13.77 52.29 60.68
N SER A 1135 14.89 53.00 60.63
CA SER A 1135 15.39 53.77 61.77
C SER A 1135 15.98 55.08 61.28
N GLY A 1136 15.69 56.16 61.98
CA GLY A 1136 16.13 57.50 61.62
C GLY A 1136 16.38 58.37 62.84
N SER A 1137 16.92 59.55 62.59
CA SER A 1137 17.03 60.60 63.59
C SER A 1137 16.54 61.91 63.02
N LEU A 1138 15.62 62.57 63.71
CA LEU A 1138 15.15 63.91 63.39
C LEU A 1138 15.84 64.91 64.31
N GLN A 1139 16.56 65.87 63.75
CA GLN A 1139 17.14 66.97 64.49
C GLN A 1139 16.59 68.29 63.96
N LYS A 1140 16.09 69.15 64.85
CA LYS A 1140 15.65 70.50 64.46
C LYS A 1140 16.82 71.47 64.61
N SER A 1141 17.48 71.76 63.49
CA SER A 1141 18.66 72.65 63.41
C SER A 1141 18.43 73.97 62.70
N ASP A 1142 17.22 74.20 62.17
CA ASP A 1142 16.93 75.37 61.34
C ASP A 1142 16.62 76.61 62.16
N ILE A 1143 17.33 77.71 61.84
CA ILE A 1143 17.03 79.07 62.30
C ILE A 1143 15.99 79.63 61.34
N MET A 1144 14.71 79.58 61.71
CA MET A 1144 13.66 80.20 60.90
C MET A 1144 13.67 81.72 61.10
N ASN A 1145 13.90 82.46 60.01
CA ASN A 1145 14.10 83.92 59.98
C ASN A 1145 12.77 84.69 59.79
N GLU A 1146 11.67 84.22 60.37
CA GLU A 1146 10.37 84.90 60.29
C GLU A 1146 9.76 85.10 61.67
N SER A 1147 9.00 86.19 61.83
CA SER A 1147 8.47 86.71 63.09
C SER A 1147 7.78 85.64 63.96
N PRO A 1148 7.95 85.68 65.30
CA PRO A 1148 7.42 84.67 66.22
C PRO A 1148 5.89 84.75 66.29
N ASP A 1149 5.20 83.97 65.46
CA ASP A 1149 3.74 83.93 65.45
C ASP A 1149 3.20 82.82 66.37
N SER A 1150 3.99 81.79 66.67
CA SER A 1150 3.59 80.69 67.57
C SER A 1150 4.26 80.74 68.95
N LYS A 1151 3.57 80.24 70.00
CA LYS A 1151 4.17 79.99 71.33
C LYS A 1151 5.34 79.01 71.25
N TYR A 1152 5.29 78.05 70.34
CA TYR A 1152 6.35 77.06 70.15
C TYR A 1152 7.58 77.68 69.45
N GLU A 1153 7.38 78.66 68.56
CA GLU A 1153 8.48 79.44 67.98
C GLU A 1153 9.18 80.30 69.03
N ILE A 1154 8.44 80.95 69.94
CA ILE A 1154 9.07 81.70 71.04
C ILE A 1154 9.93 80.77 71.91
N ILE A 1155 9.45 79.55 72.20
CA ILE A 1155 10.26 78.54 72.92
C ILE A 1155 11.49 78.14 72.11
N ASN A 1156 11.37 77.96 70.79
CA ASN A 1156 12.51 77.69 69.91
C ASN A 1156 13.54 78.82 69.94
N ASP A 1157 13.10 80.06 69.84
CA ASP A 1157 13.97 81.24 69.87
C ASP A 1157 14.62 81.41 71.25
N MET A 1158 13.93 81.04 72.34
CA MET A 1158 14.53 80.98 73.67
C MET A 1158 15.64 79.93 73.72
N MET A 1159 15.39 78.73 73.19
CA MET A 1159 16.38 77.65 73.15
C MET A 1159 17.59 78.03 72.28
N ILE A 1160 17.38 78.70 71.14
CA ILE A 1160 18.44 79.27 70.31
C ILE A 1160 19.25 80.30 71.09
N SER A 1161 18.57 81.27 71.73
CA SER A 1161 19.21 82.35 72.50
C SER A 1161 20.01 81.80 73.69
N MET A 1162 19.49 80.77 74.38
CA MET A 1162 20.18 80.07 75.45
C MET A 1162 21.42 79.31 74.95
N THR A 1163 21.33 78.67 73.78
CA THR A 1163 22.47 77.99 73.14
C THR A 1163 23.55 78.98 72.66
N LEU A 1164 23.13 80.15 72.17
CA LEU A 1164 24.02 81.24 71.74
C LEU A 1164 24.53 82.13 72.90
N GLN A 1165 24.10 81.88 74.14
CA GLN A 1165 24.41 82.68 75.33
C GLN A 1165 23.99 84.17 75.22
N ASP A 1166 22.87 84.44 74.55
CA ASP A 1166 22.26 85.77 74.44
C ASP A 1166 21.17 85.96 75.51
N ASP A 1167 21.61 86.24 76.74
CA ASP A 1167 20.73 86.43 77.90
C ASP A 1167 19.72 87.58 77.69
N THR A 1168 20.11 88.62 76.93
CA THR A 1168 19.26 89.79 76.66
C THR A 1168 18.03 89.44 75.82
N THR A 1169 18.24 88.64 74.76
CA THR A 1169 17.15 88.21 73.88
C THR A 1169 16.31 87.14 74.58
N LEU A 1170 16.93 86.28 75.40
CA LEU A 1170 16.24 85.27 76.21
C LEU A 1170 15.24 85.89 77.21
N ASP A 1171 15.66 86.91 77.98
CA ASP A 1171 14.79 87.59 78.95
C ASP A 1171 13.57 88.23 78.27
N HIS A 1172 13.77 88.85 77.10
CA HIS A 1172 12.67 89.43 76.32
C HIS A 1172 11.68 88.37 75.83
N LEU A 1173 12.19 87.25 75.32
CA LEU A 1173 11.36 86.14 74.86
C LEU A 1173 10.57 85.50 76.01
N ILE A 1174 11.17 85.35 77.20
CA ILE A 1174 10.50 84.86 78.41
C ILE A 1174 9.33 85.79 78.80
N GLU A 1175 9.56 87.11 78.81
CA GLU A 1175 8.50 88.08 79.10
C GLU A 1175 7.36 88.00 78.06
N GLU A 1176 7.72 87.89 76.77
CA GLU A 1176 6.74 87.75 75.69
C GLU A 1176 5.94 86.45 75.79
N TYR A 1177 6.58 85.33 76.14
CA TYR A 1177 5.92 84.05 76.37
C TYR A 1177 4.94 84.12 77.53
N TYR A 1178 5.35 84.64 78.70
CA TYR A 1178 4.45 84.81 79.85
C TYR A 1178 3.31 85.76 79.54
N ARG A 1179 3.56 86.81 78.75
CA ARG A 1179 2.52 87.73 78.30
C ARG A 1179 1.50 87.01 77.43
N ARG A 1180 1.92 86.16 76.49
CA ARG A 1180 1.02 85.35 75.65
C ARG A 1180 0.31 84.25 76.47
N GLU A 1181 1.00 83.60 77.41
CA GLU A 1181 0.41 82.61 78.31
C GLU A 1181 -0.71 83.23 79.18
N TYR A 1182 -0.45 84.40 79.73
CA TYR A 1182 -1.44 85.17 80.49
C TYR A 1182 -2.64 85.60 79.64
N LEU A 1183 -2.41 85.97 78.37
CA LEU A 1183 -3.48 86.32 77.43
C LEU A 1183 -4.32 85.09 77.05
N ASP A 1184 -3.68 83.96 76.72
CA ASP A 1184 -4.38 82.73 76.34
C ASP A 1184 -5.23 82.19 77.50
N HIS A 1185 -4.71 82.16 78.73
CA HIS A 1185 -5.48 81.73 79.90
C HIS A 1185 -6.72 82.60 80.18
N ARG A 1186 -6.75 83.85 79.70
CA ARG A 1186 -7.92 84.73 79.82
C ARG A 1186 -8.87 84.66 78.63
N LEU A 1187 -8.35 84.35 77.44
CA LEU A 1187 -9.12 84.38 76.20
C LEU A 1187 -9.69 83.02 75.81
N PHE A 1188 -9.06 81.91 76.24
CA PHE A 1188 -9.45 80.55 75.87
C PHE A 1188 -9.45 79.62 77.10
N THR A 1189 -10.62 79.11 77.47
CA THR A 1189 -10.78 78.00 78.43
C THR A 1189 -10.96 76.69 77.65
N LEU A 1190 -10.12 75.69 77.94
CA LEU A 1190 -10.20 74.33 77.40
C LEU A 1190 -11.64 73.78 77.46
N GLN A 1191 -12.17 73.35 76.32
CA GLN A 1191 -13.33 72.45 76.21
C GLN A 1191 -12.86 71.08 75.76
#